data_AF-A0A0V7ZXJ2-F1
#
_entry.id   AF-A0A0V7ZXJ2-F1
#
_cell.length_a   1.000
_cell.length_b   1.000
_cell.length_c   1.000
_cell.angle_alpha   90.00
_cell.angle_beta   90.00
_cell.angle_gamma   90.00
#
_symmetry.space_group_name_H-M   'P 1'
#
loop_
_entity.id
_entity.type
_entity.pdbx_description
1 polymer ?
#
loop_
_entity_poly.entity_id
_entity_poly.type
_entity_poly.pdbx_seq_one_letter_code
_entity_poly.pdbx_strand_id
1 'polypeptide(L)'
;MGARRYPAISIHPTLHQPLFVDWKREYHDEFRCPHCQTGRFTAFQYRQNATCKFSVRCNSCRKEIRLTCKVPGVERKHPPISTHPTLDGRLQINWKQEYQGEFSCPRCQSGQLKYFIHQKNLMCNLALKCKSCRKNTNLTCKVPTQIFNYASNISCPNPLCTQLGPDGHKGWIYRIEHQISPYKCYFCHICFNPESKDSSSWVGSHNQLLPFCFEEDIWDLRHFYQNPTAQTLKFATIKSQWYRLVLKKYFYSLLESKVYNSVTNIINSQITLRQFGLIVEQRKLQHPHDITREIMLSFFDLCQTNKTSTFHKKLSDLKNFFDWLDLNTSYLLRRRDFPKIRKDDVDWLDEITRKAIKQNLNKIPAPIARHYLVQEYTAARTGDICQIAFDCLVEEDGKWYIKFYQHKVNRWHQLPATREIRQIIEEQQNWIQQTFAPDYSYLFCHFRVIRKLSYPDFPNMKPLPKPPRVDVKNNPMVRIIRWLIEQEDIRDANGQPPLFTGRITRSSRLQEVRAKHGIEAAQLYADHVRSSTTFVHYTPPTREQVASVDLPFQALLMNPDNRFLPWQSLPESLLKNPKAHELDMEITPRLVVYGHCSLDPKTPCPYNLYPKCYGCSSFRPSTEKLPLYQRQYSAEQQRMQKAQAIGAELAYEEAKTTIEAMDKWLNELLRLANE
;
A
#
# COMPACT_ATOMS: atom_id res chain seq x y z
N MET A 1 27.09 -57.94 -8.39
CA MET A 1 27.91 -58.88 -7.58
C MET A 1 28.22 -58.26 -6.23
N GLY A 2 28.25 -59.08 -5.18
CA GLY A 2 27.88 -58.73 -3.79
C GLY A 2 28.75 -57.72 -3.04
N ALA A 3 28.10 -56.94 -2.17
CA ALA A 3 28.78 -56.11 -1.18
C ALA A 3 29.32 -56.99 -0.04
N ARG A 4 30.66 -57.03 0.10
CA ARG A 4 31.34 -57.61 1.27
C ARG A 4 30.81 -56.95 2.56
N ARG A 5 30.28 -57.76 3.48
CA ARG A 5 29.87 -57.32 4.82
C ARG A 5 31.10 -57.33 5.73
N TYR A 6 31.53 -56.15 6.19
CA TYR A 6 32.50 -56.05 7.29
C TYR A 6 31.81 -56.33 8.63
N PRO A 7 32.50 -56.93 9.62
CA PRO A 7 31.94 -57.18 10.94
C PRO A 7 31.58 -55.86 11.64
N ALA A 8 30.51 -55.86 12.44
CA ALA A 8 29.96 -54.67 13.07
C ALA A 8 30.69 -54.30 14.37
N ILE A 9 31.99 -54.09 14.23
CA ILE A 9 32.88 -53.73 15.32
C ILE A 9 33.12 -52.22 15.21
N SER A 10 32.79 -51.44 16.25
CA SER A 10 33.22 -50.04 16.31
C SER A 10 34.58 -49.96 16.98
N ILE A 11 35.43 -49.09 16.43
CA ILE A 11 36.79 -48.89 16.92
C ILE A 11 36.87 -47.46 17.45
N HIS A 12 37.05 -47.31 18.75
CA HIS A 12 37.19 -46.02 19.41
C HIS A 12 38.66 -45.77 19.72
N PRO A 13 39.28 -44.71 19.17
CA PRO A 13 40.69 -44.43 19.43
C PRO A 13 40.86 -44.01 20.88
N THR A 14 41.57 -44.82 21.66
CA THR A 14 41.97 -44.51 23.04
C THR A 14 43.48 -44.25 23.10
N LEU A 15 43.99 -43.86 24.27
CA LEU A 15 45.39 -43.45 24.45
C LEU A 15 46.43 -44.57 24.26
N HIS A 16 46.07 -45.84 24.41
CA HIS A 16 47.05 -46.93 24.39
C HIS A 16 46.82 -47.93 23.25
N GLN A 17 45.58 -48.36 23.02
CA GLN A 17 45.19 -49.12 21.83
C GLN A 17 43.73 -48.82 21.46
N PRO A 18 43.32 -49.00 20.21
CA PRO A 18 41.92 -48.78 19.84
C PRO A 18 41.02 -49.75 20.61
N LEU A 19 39.95 -49.23 21.23
CA LEU A 19 38.93 -50.08 21.87
C LEU A 19 37.99 -50.61 20.79
N PHE A 20 37.92 -51.93 20.65
CA PHE A 20 37.06 -52.62 19.70
C PHE A 20 35.81 -53.11 20.44
N VAL A 21 34.64 -52.62 20.06
CA VAL A 21 33.34 -53.06 20.60
C VAL A 21 32.62 -53.84 19.51
N ASP A 22 32.45 -55.15 19.68
CA ASP A 22 31.71 -55.99 18.74
C ASP A 22 30.22 -55.97 19.08
N TRP A 23 29.52 -54.98 18.54
CA TRP A 23 28.09 -54.77 18.78
C TRP A 23 27.22 -55.95 18.38
N LYS A 24 27.66 -56.75 17.41
CA LYS A 24 26.88 -57.91 16.96
C LYS A 24 27.02 -59.07 17.94
N ARG A 25 28.10 -59.13 18.74
CA ARG A 25 28.32 -60.18 19.73
C ARG A 25 27.94 -59.74 21.14
N GLU A 26 28.32 -58.53 21.51
CA GLU A 26 28.20 -58.00 22.87
C GLU A 26 26.81 -57.44 23.17
N TYR A 27 26.05 -57.04 22.15
CA TYR A 27 24.72 -56.43 22.31
C TYR A 27 23.70 -56.98 21.30
N HIS A 28 23.86 -58.26 20.92
CA HIS A 28 22.98 -58.92 19.95
C HIS A 28 21.55 -59.01 20.48
N ASP A 29 20.56 -58.61 19.67
CA ASP A 29 19.13 -58.76 19.99
C ASP A 29 18.60 -57.96 21.19
N GLU A 30 19.44 -57.14 21.83
CA GLU A 30 19.08 -56.31 22.98
C GLU A 30 18.24 -55.07 22.64
N PHE A 31 17.94 -54.83 21.36
CA PHE A 31 17.22 -53.63 20.96
C PHE A 31 16.04 -53.97 20.03
N ARG A 32 14.83 -53.64 20.48
CA ARG A 32 13.61 -53.70 19.65
C ARG A 32 13.51 -52.48 18.75
N CYS A 33 13.01 -52.67 17.53
CA CYS A 33 12.83 -51.61 16.58
C CYS A 33 11.66 -50.70 16.97
N PRO A 34 11.88 -49.44 17.37
CA PRO A 34 10.79 -48.56 17.80
C PRO A 34 9.84 -48.18 16.65
N HIS A 35 10.20 -48.44 15.39
CA HIS A 35 9.33 -48.18 14.24
C HIS A 35 8.30 -49.28 13.95
N CYS A 36 8.55 -50.52 14.35
CA CYS A 36 7.60 -51.62 14.13
C CYS A 36 7.28 -52.42 15.38
N GLN A 37 8.07 -52.23 16.44
CA GLN A 37 7.96 -52.80 17.79
C GLN A 37 8.03 -54.34 17.87
N THR A 38 7.90 -55.03 16.75
CA THR A 38 7.97 -56.49 16.60
C THR A 38 9.33 -56.97 16.11
N GLY A 39 10.02 -56.19 15.25
CA GLY A 39 11.34 -56.53 14.74
C GLY A 39 12.48 -56.17 15.69
N ARG A 40 13.58 -56.92 15.62
CA ARG A 40 14.81 -56.72 16.39
C ARG A 40 15.93 -56.16 15.53
N PHE A 41 16.85 -55.44 16.16
CA PHE A 41 18.04 -54.93 15.47
C PHE A 41 19.13 -55.99 15.42
N THR A 42 19.13 -56.80 14.37
CA THR A 42 20.14 -57.86 14.17
C THR A 42 21.19 -57.52 13.12
N ALA A 43 20.92 -56.50 12.29
CA ALA A 43 21.80 -56.08 11.21
C ALA A 43 22.44 -54.72 11.54
N PHE A 44 23.68 -54.78 11.98
CA PHE A 44 24.51 -53.62 12.31
C PHE A 44 25.35 -53.26 11.09
N GLN A 45 25.35 -51.98 10.70
CA GLN A 45 26.12 -51.49 9.57
C GLN A 45 27.02 -50.33 9.99
N TYR A 46 28.29 -50.44 9.64
CA TYR A 46 29.27 -49.38 9.80
C TYR A 46 29.49 -48.66 8.46
N ARG A 47 29.45 -47.32 8.45
CA ARG A 47 29.70 -46.51 7.25
C ARG A 47 30.81 -45.49 7.51
N GLN A 48 31.88 -45.56 6.73
CA GLN A 48 33.10 -44.77 6.96
C GLN A 48 32.91 -43.24 6.84
N ASN A 49 31.93 -42.77 6.05
CA ASN A 49 31.76 -41.35 5.67
C ASN A 49 30.43 -40.70 6.13
N ALA A 50 29.81 -41.19 7.20
CA ALA A 50 28.62 -40.58 7.80
C ALA A 50 28.91 -39.95 9.18
N THR A 51 28.20 -38.87 9.53
CA THR A 51 28.34 -38.13 10.80
C THR A 51 27.95 -38.95 12.05
N CYS A 52 27.14 -40.00 11.88
CA CYS A 52 27.05 -41.14 12.81
C CYS A 52 27.43 -42.38 12.01
N LYS A 53 28.62 -42.93 12.30
CA LYS A 53 29.19 -44.03 11.51
C LYS A 53 28.54 -45.38 11.79
N PHE A 54 27.77 -45.48 12.86
CA PHE A 54 27.12 -46.71 13.29
C PHE A 54 25.61 -46.58 13.21
N SER A 55 24.99 -47.52 12.50
CA SER A 55 23.55 -47.57 12.34
C SER A 55 23.03 -49.00 12.44
N VAL A 56 21.89 -49.12 13.11
CA VAL A 56 21.23 -50.40 13.33
C VAL A 56 19.98 -50.50 12.48
N ARG A 57 19.90 -51.56 11.67
CA ARG A 57 18.78 -51.81 10.77
C ARG A 57 17.94 -52.96 11.28
N CYS A 58 16.63 -52.73 11.36
CA CYS A 58 15.67 -53.71 11.83
C CYS A 58 15.56 -54.88 10.85
N ASN A 59 15.49 -56.11 11.35
CA ASN A 59 15.33 -57.30 10.52
C ASN A 59 13.95 -57.40 9.88
N SER A 60 12.90 -57.04 10.62
CA SER A 60 11.51 -57.16 10.13
C SER A 60 11.12 -56.01 9.22
N CYS A 61 11.29 -54.76 9.66
CA CYS A 61 10.82 -53.60 8.88
C CYS A 61 11.91 -52.90 8.07
N ARG A 62 13.18 -53.35 8.17
CA ARG A 62 14.33 -52.80 7.43
C ARG A 62 14.64 -51.32 7.66
N LYS A 63 13.95 -50.64 8.60
CA LYS A 63 14.23 -49.23 9.00
C LYS A 63 15.46 -49.14 9.92
N GLU A 64 16.15 -48.01 9.85
CA GLU A 64 17.50 -47.81 10.40
C GLU A 64 17.55 -46.67 11.43
N ILE A 65 18.22 -46.88 12.58
CA ILE A 65 18.24 -45.93 13.72
C ILE A 65 19.67 -45.63 14.18
N ARG A 66 19.85 -44.44 14.76
CA ARG A 66 21.10 -43.89 15.34
C ARG A 66 20.90 -43.57 16.83
N LEU A 67 21.80 -43.99 17.70
CA LEU A 67 21.65 -43.89 19.17
C LEU A 67 22.12 -42.51 19.71
N THR A 68 21.37 -41.86 20.62
CA THR A 68 21.74 -40.61 21.34
C THR A 68 21.21 -40.60 22.80
N CYS A 69 21.80 -39.81 23.71
CA CYS A 69 21.74 -40.02 25.17
C CYS A 69 21.36 -38.76 26.01
N LYS A 70 20.64 -38.91 27.16
CA LYS A 70 20.34 -37.84 28.16
C LYS A 70 20.77 -38.24 29.59
N VAL A 71 20.88 -37.28 30.53
CA VAL A 71 21.36 -37.46 31.93
C VAL A 71 20.45 -36.73 32.95
N PRO A 72 20.04 -37.32 34.10
CA PRO A 72 19.21 -36.65 35.12
C PRO A 72 19.98 -36.12 36.36
N GLY A 73 19.58 -34.94 36.88
CA GLY A 73 19.86 -34.47 38.27
C GLY A 73 20.78 -33.25 38.40
N VAL A 74 20.34 -32.20 39.11
CA VAL A 74 21.00 -30.89 39.28
C VAL A 74 21.37 -30.66 40.75
N GLU A 75 22.66 -30.66 41.08
CA GLU A 75 23.37 -29.79 42.06
C GLU A 75 24.69 -30.40 42.57
N ARG A 76 25.60 -29.50 42.96
CA ARG A 76 27.04 -29.72 43.12
C ARG A 76 27.36 -30.71 44.26
N LYS A 77 27.56 -32.00 43.95
CA LYS A 77 28.55 -32.90 44.63
C LYS A 77 28.65 -34.35 44.11
N HIS A 78 28.05 -34.71 42.97
CA HIS A 78 28.08 -36.11 42.50
C HIS A 78 28.84 -36.31 41.17
N PRO A 79 29.34 -37.54 40.90
CA PRO A 79 30.12 -37.85 39.69
C PRO A 79 29.30 -37.58 38.42
N PRO A 80 29.93 -37.25 37.28
CA PRO A 80 29.21 -36.99 36.04
C PRO A 80 28.70 -38.32 35.48
N ILE A 81 27.53 -38.73 35.94
CA ILE A 81 26.88 -39.99 35.58
C ILE A 81 25.74 -39.70 34.62
N SER A 82 25.73 -40.26 33.40
CA SER A 82 24.56 -40.27 32.50
C SER A 82 23.64 -41.44 32.78
N THR A 83 22.38 -41.35 32.35
CA THR A 83 21.43 -42.46 32.52
C THR A 83 20.65 -42.72 31.24
N HIS A 84 20.80 -43.90 30.67
CA HIS A 84 20.24 -44.32 29.40
C HIS A 84 19.16 -45.38 29.63
N PRO A 85 17.99 -45.26 28.99
CA PRO A 85 16.98 -46.32 29.07
C PRO A 85 17.43 -47.55 28.25
N THR A 86 17.35 -48.74 28.85
CA THR A 86 17.64 -50.05 28.24
C THR A 86 16.47 -51.03 28.46
N LEU A 87 16.54 -52.25 27.92
CA LEU A 87 15.46 -53.25 28.04
C LEU A 87 15.14 -53.62 29.50
N ASP A 88 16.15 -53.73 30.37
CA ASP A 88 15.99 -54.22 31.75
C ASP A 88 16.05 -53.11 32.82
N GLY A 89 15.99 -51.84 32.40
CA GLY A 89 15.97 -50.71 33.31
C GLY A 89 16.69 -49.48 32.79
N ARG A 90 17.40 -48.79 33.69
CA ARG A 90 18.15 -47.56 33.39
C ARG A 90 19.64 -47.82 33.58
N LEU A 91 20.39 -47.83 32.49
CA LEU A 91 21.86 -47.94 32.50
C LEU A 91 22.48 -46.61 32.93
N GLN A 92 23.21 -46.59 34.03
CA GLN A 92 23.94 -45.41 34.51
C GLN A 92 25.43 -45.52 34.13
N ILE A 93 25.99 -44.48 33.51
CA ILE A 93 27.41 -44.45 33.06
C ILE A 93 28.12 -43.27 33.71
N ASN A 94 29.11 -43.53 34.56
CA ASN A 94 29.93 -42.53 35.26
C ASN A 94 31.11 -42.07 34.40
N TRP A 95 30.94 -41.03 33.61
CA TRP A 95 31.95 -40.52 32.66
C TRP A 95 33.30 -40.15 33.28
N LYS A 96 33.34 -39.77 34.56
CA LYS A 96 34.60 -39.43 35.25
C LYS A 96 35.33 -40.65 35.77
N GLN A 97 34.65 -41.78 35.98
CA GLN A 97 35.29 -43.03 36.38
C GLN A 97 35.57 -43.93 35.18
N GLU A 98 34.60 -44.04 34.27
CA GLU A 98 34.62 -45.02 33.18
C GLU A 98 35.33 -44.51 31.92
N TYR A 99 35.47 -43.20 31.74
CA TYR A 99 36.04 -42.61 30.50
C TYR A 99 37.01 -41.45 30.79
N GLN A 100 37.71 -41.48 31.93
CA GLN A 100 38.53 -40.37 32.39
C GLN A 100 39.78 -40.16 31.53
N GLY A 101 39.85 -39.03 30.82
CA GLY A 101 41.03 -38.66 30.03
C GLY A 101 41.13 -39.37 28.68
N GLU A 102 40.11 -40.12 28.29
CA GLU A 102 40.08 -40.87 27.03
C GLU A 102 39.82 -40.00 25.79
N PHE A 103 39.24 -38.81 25.97
CA PHE A 103 38.84 -37.96 24.86
C PHE A 103 39.87 -36.86 24.57
N SER A 104 40.36 -36.84 23.33
CA SER A 104 41.16 -35.74 22.79
C SER A 104 40.30 -34.51 22.50
N CYS A 105 40.83 -33.32 22.81
CA CYS A 105 40.11 -32.07 22.60
C CYS A 105 40.00 -31.77 21.11
N PRO A 106 38.79 -31.66 20.55
CA PRO A 106 38.61 -31.44 19.11
C PRO A 106 39.08 -30.05 18.65
N ARG A 107 39.30 -29.11 19.59
CA ARG A 107 39.72 -27.74 19.26
C ARG A 107 41.22 -27.54 19.18
N CYS A 108 42.01 -28.29 19.94
CA CYS A 108 43.48 -28.16 19.90
C CYS A 108 44.18 -29.46 19.54
N GLN A 109 43.45 -30.58 19.45
CA GLN A 109 43.88 -31.91 19.02
C GLN A 109 45.02 -32.55 19.85
N SER A 110 45.73 -31.78 20.67
CA SER A 110 46.83 -32.21 21.54
C SER A 110 46.48 -32.24 23.04
N GLY A 111 45.36 -31.65 23.45
CA GLY A 111 44.96 -31.56 24.85
C GLY A 111 43.87 -32.57 25.22
N GLN A 112 43.94 -33.15 26.41
CA GLN A 112 42.91 -34.08 26.89
C GLN A 112 41.72 -33.34 27.53
N LEU A 113 40.51 -33.80 27.25
CA LEU A 113 39.29 -33.37 27.92
C LEU A 113 39.20 -34.05 29.29
N LYS A 114 39.67 -33.36 30.34
CA LYS A 114 39.83 -33.94 31.68
C LYS A 114 38.84 -33.43 32.72
N TYR A 115 38.30 -32.23 32.53
CA TYR A 115 37.50 -31.59 33.57
C TYR A 115 36.04 -31.56 33.15
N PHE A 116 35.21 -32.28 33.90
CA PHE A 116 33.76 -32.32 33.71
C PHE A 116 33.14 -31.17 34.50
N ILE A 117 32.40 -30.31 33.79
CA ILE A 117 31.79 -29.12 34.37
C ILE A 117 30.28 -29.23 34.16
N HIS A 118 29.55 -29.14 35.27
CA HIS A 118 28.10 -29.07 35.23
C HIS A 118 27.65 -27.61 35.05
N GLN A 119 26.81 -27.33 34.04
CA GLN A 119 26.26 -26.00 33.79
C GLN A 119 24.74 -26.03 33.89
N LYS A 120 24.18 -25.23 34.81
CA LYS A 120 22.75 -25.31 35.20
C LYS A 120 21.74 -24.82 34.15
N ASN A 121 22.16 -24.13 33.08
CA ASN A 121 21.26 -23.44 32.15
C ASN A 121 21.51 -23.78 30.67
N LEU A 122 21.95 -25.01 30.36
CA LEU A 122 22.04 -25.49 28.99
C LEU A 122 21.30 -26.83 28.85
N MET A 123 20.68 -27.07 27.69
CA MET A 123 19.91 -28.28 27.35
C MET A 123 20.61 -29.62 27.64
N CYS A 124 21.94 -29.62 27.78
CA CYS A 124 22.70 -30.71 28.37
C CYS A 124 23.55 -30.13 29.48
N ASN A 125 23.35 -30.62 30.71
CA ASN A 125 23.95 -30.07 31.90
C ASN A 125 25.44 -30.41 32.05
N LEU A 126 26.07 -31.12 31.09
CA LEU A 126 27.45 -31.61 31.18
C LEU A 126 28.33 -31.09 30.03
N ALA A 127 29.40 -30.37 30.39
CA ALA A 127 30.41 -29.84 29.47
C ALA A 127 31.82 -30.35 29.85
N LEU A 128 32.62 -30.67 28.84
CA LEU A 128 34.00 -31.15 29.00
C LEU A 128 34.99 -30.02 28.73
N LYS A 129 35.85 -29.69 29.69
CA LYS A 129 36.89 -28.66 29.54
C LYS A 129 38.25 -29.30 29.28
N CYS A 130 38.89 -28.82 28.22
CA CYS A 130 40.25 -29.23 27.85
C CYS A 130 41.27 -28.78 28.88
N LYS A 131 42.20 -29.65 29.29
CA LYS A 131 43.28 -29.26 30.20
C LYS A 131 44.26 -28.27 29.56
N SER A 132 44.59 -28.47 28.29
CA SER A 132 45.62 -27.68 27.60
C SER A 132 45.10 -26.32 27.14
N CYS A 133 44.00 -26.27 26.38
CA CYS A 133 43.50 -24.99 25.84
C CYS A 133 42.41 -24.34 26.69
N ARG A 134 41.98 -24.99 27.78
CA ARG A 134 40.93 -24.54 28.72
C ARG A 134 39.58 -24.19 28.09
N LYS A 135 39.33 -24.55 26.83
CA LYS A 135 38.02 -24.37 26.17
C LYS A 135 37.06 -25.51 26.52
N ASN A 136 35.80 -25.15 26.69
CA ASN A 136 34.72 -26.10 26.97
C ASN A 136 34.14 -26.66 25.66
N THR A 137 33.81 -27.94 25.67
CA THR A 137 33.11 -28.66 24.59
C THR A 137 31.86 -29.30 25.20
N ASN A 138 30.68 -28.88 24.73
CA ASN A 138 29.41 -29.42 25.20
C ASN A 138 29.11 -30.73 24.48
N LEU A 139 28.60 -31.73 25.19
CA LEU A 139 28.38 -33.07 24.63
C LEU A 139 27.16 -33.20 23.70
N THR A 140 26.39 -32.13 23.45
CA THR A 140 25.28 -32.16 22.47
C THR A 140 25.12 -30.83 21.72
N CYS A 141 24.91 -30.91 20.40
CA CYS A 141 24.66 -29.80 19.47
C CYS A 141 23.28 -29.14 19.73
N LYS A 142 23.11 -27.85 19.42
CA LYS A 142 21.82 -27.13 19.59
C LYS A 142 20.68 -27.83 18.84
N VAL A 143 19.64 -28.20 19.58
CA VAL A 143 18.38 -28.77 19.04
C VAL A 143 17.56 -27.65 18.40
N PRO A 144 17.11 -27.77 17.14
CA PRO A 144 16.22 -26.79 16.52
C PRO A 144 14.92 -26.58 17.31
N THR A 145 14.40 -25.35 17.33
CA THR A 145 13.16 -24.98 18.04
C THR A 145 11.96 -25.86 17.71
N GLN A 146 11.83 -26.30 16.45
CA GLN A 146 10.76 -27.21 16.05
C GLN A 146 10.81 -28.61 16.69
N ILE A 147 11.94 -29.00 17.29
CA ILE A 147 12.12 -30.31 17.94
C ILE A 147 11.90 -30.22 19.45
N PHE A 148 12.46 -29.21 20.13
CA PHE A 148 12.35 -29.14 21.60
C PHE A 148 11.04 -28.50 22.10
N ASN A 149 10.40 -27.65 21.29
CA ASN A 149 9.09 -27.05 21.60
C ASN A 149 7.95 -27.77 20.89
N TYR A 150 8.13 -29.05 20.54
CA TYR A 150 7.10 -29.85 19.89
C TYR A 150 5.88 -30.02 20.82
N ALA A 151 4.68 -29.79 20.28
CA ALA A 151 3.43 -29.94 21.01
C ALA A 151 2.64 -31.12 20.43
N SER A 152 2.85 -32.31 21.01
CA SER A 152 2.30 -33.57 20.50
C SER A 152 0.80 -33.73 20.67
N ASN A 153 0.19 -32.95 21.56
CA ASN A 153 -1.24 -32.97 21.85
C ASN A 153 -2.03 -31.99 20.96
N ILE A 154 -1.40 -31.33 20.00
CA ILE A 154 -2.00 -30.26 19.20
C ILE A 154 -1.90 -30.61 17.72
N SER A 155 -3.05 -30.70 17.07
CA SER A 155 -3.12 -30.88 15.61
C SER A 155 -3.11 -29.54 14.88
N CYS A 156 -2.50 -29.52 13.70
CA CYS A 156 -2.57 -28.43 12.74
C CYS A 156 -4.03 -28.21 12.32
N PRO A 157 -4.54 -26.98 12.45
CA PRO A 157 -5.93 -26.68 12.11
C PRO A 157 -6.16 -26.79 10.59
N ASN A 158 -5.13 -26.59 9.78
CA ASN A 158 -5.26 -26.37 8.34
C ASN A 158 -5.81 -27.62 7.63
N PRO A 159 -7.01 -27.59 7.01
CA PRO A 159 -7.61 -28.73 6.35
C PRO A 159 -6.73 -29.21 5.21
N LEU A 160 -6.01 -28.29 4.55
CA LEU A 160 -5.08 -28.54 3.45
C LEU A 160 -3.73 -29.11 3.92
N CYS A 161 -3.44 -29.11 5.22
CA CYS A 161 -2.23 -29.72 5.76
C CYS A 161 -2.49 -31.21 5.98
N THR A 162 -2.26 -32.02 4.96
CA THR A 162 -2.48 -33.48 4.99
C THR A 162 -1.31 -34.27 5.58
N GLN A 163 -0.19 -33.60 5.89
CA GLN A 163 1.01 -34.25 6.41
C GLN A 163 0.87 -34.54 7.91
N LEU A 164 1.23 -35.76 8.33
CA LEU A 164 1.18 -36.19 9.72
C LEU A 164 2.52 -35.91 10.42
N GLY A 165 2.44 -35.43 11.66
CA GLY A 165 3.57 -35.25 12.56
C GLY A 165 4.14 -36.59 13.05
N PRO A 166 5.25 -36.56 13.79
CA PRO A 166 5.94 -37.77 14.29
C PRO A 166 5.10 -38.68 15.20
N ASP A 167 4.03 -38.15 15.79
CA ASP A 167 3.07 -38.83 16.67
C ASP A 167 1.79 -39.28 15.94
N GLY A 168 1.72 -39.09 14.61
CA GLY A 168 0.55 -39.44 13.82
C GLY A 168 -0.58 -38.40 13.87
N HIS A 169 -0.42 -37.31 14.63
CA HIS A 169 -1.36 -36.20 14.60
C HIS A 169 -1.17 -35.34 13.36
N LYS A 170 -2.22 -34.62 12.95
CA LYS A 170 -2.17 -33.78 11.75
C LYS A 170 -1.17 -32.64 11.97
N GLY A 171 -0.17 -32.51 11.11
CA GLY A 171 0.85 -31.47 11.17
C GLY A 171 1.96 -31.69 12.21
N TRP A 172 3.07 -30.97 12.07
CA TRP A 172 4.15 -30.94 13.06
C TRP A 172 4.15 -29.59 13.77
N ILE A 173 3.58 -29.54 14.97
CA ILE A 173 3.34 -28.28 15.70
C ILE A 173 4.44 -28.00 16.70
N TYR A 174 4.95 -26.78 16.72
CA TYR A 174 5.92 -26.34 17.72
C TYR A 174 5.63 -24.94 18.25
N ARG A 175 5.99 -24.70 19.50
CA ARG A 175 5.81 -23.41 20.17
C ARG A 175 6.89 -22.40 19.74
N ILE A 176 6.46 -21.19 19.44
CA ILE A 176 7.29 -20.02 19.13
C ILE A 176 7.11 -18.97 20.22
N GLU A 177 8.19 -18.61 20.89
CA GLU A 177 8.18 -17.59 21.95
C GLU A 177 8.03 -16.18 21.33
N HIS A 178 7.35 -15.27 22.06
CA HIS A 178 7.14 -13.85 21.72
C HIS A 178 6.16 -13.50 20.57
N GLN A 179 5.09 -14.28 20.34
CA GLN A 179 4.02 -13.90 19.40
C GLN A 179 2.61 -14.05 19.99
N ILE A 180 1.66 -13.28 19.43
CA ILE A 180 0.21 -13.34 19.74
C ILE A 180 -0.38 -14.72 19.40
N SER A 181 0.24 -15.46 18.48
CA SER A 181 -0.09 -16.84 18.12
C SER A 181 1.09 -17.77 18.51
N PRO A 182 1.01 -18.48 19.65
CA PRO A 182 2.18 -19.14 20.25
C PRO A 182 2.64 -20.42 19.55
N TYR A 183 1.91 -20.93 18.55
CA TYR A 183 2.24 -22.21 17.90
C TYR A 183 2.35 -22.05 16.39
N LYS A 184 3.18 -22.89 15.77
CA LYS A 184 3.38 -22.91 14.32
C LYS A 184 3.48 -24.33 13.79
N CYS A 185 2.82 -24.61 12.66
CA CYS A 185 3.01 -25.87 11.93
C CYS A 185 4.28 -25.81 11.08
N TYR A 186 5.13 -26.82 11.18
CA TYR A 186 6.34 -26.94 10.37
C TYR A 186 6.03 -27.14 8.88
N PHE A 187 5.00 -27.93 8.53
CA PHE A 187 4.73 -28.28 7.12
C PHE A 187 4.06 -27.16 6.34
N CYS A 188 3.01 -26.55 6.88
CA CYS A 188 2.26 -25.49 6.19
C CYS A 188 2.58 -24.08 6.69
N HIS A 189 3.46 -23.95 7.69
CA HIS A 189 3.94 -22.69 8.26
C HIS A 189 2.87 -21.77 8.87
N ILE A 190 1.66 -22.29 9.09
CA ILE A 190 0.56 -21.57 9.73
C ILE A 190 0.88 -21.31 11.20
N CYS A 191 0.64 -20.10 11.69
CA CYS A 191 0.74 -19.76 13.11
C CYS A 191 -0.65 -19.72 13.72
N PHE A 192 -0.80 -20.17 14.97
CA PHE A 192 -2.10 -20.22 15.64
C PHE A 192 -2.06 -20.25 17.17
N ASN A 193 -3.23 -20.09 17.81
CA ASN A 193 -3.43 -20.26 19.25
C ASN A 193 -4.42 -21.42 19.57
N PRO A 194 -4.00 -22.51 20.24
CA PRO A 194 -4.81 -23.67 20.59
C PRO A 194 -5.97 -23.39 21.53
N GLU A 195 -5.87 -22.37 22.37
CA GLU A 195 -6.87 -22.05 23.41
C GLU A 195 -7.89 -20.99 22.94
N SER A 196 -7.65 -20.40 21.77
CA SER A 196 -8.55 -19.37 21.24
C SER A 196 -9.84 -20.01 20.73
N LYS A 197 -10.96 -19.56 21.31
CA LYS A 197 -12.32 -19.85 20.83
C LYS A 197 -12.70 -19.05 19.58
N ASP A 198 -11.87 -18.07 19.19
CA ASP A 198 -12.06 -17.24 18.00
C ASP A 198 -11.50 -17.98 16.77
N SER A 199 -12.34 -18.26 15.78
CA SER A 199 -11.96 -18.95 14.54
C SER A 199 -10.87 -18.22 13.74
N SER A 200 -10.63 -16.93 14.04
CA SER A 200 -9.59 -16.13 13.40
C SER A 200 -8.16 -16.41 13.90
N SER A 201 -8.00 -17.16 15.01
CA SER A 201 -6.67 -17.51 15.54
C SER A 201 -5.96 -18.62 14.79
N TRP A 202 -6.55 -19.16 13.71
CA TRP A 202 -6.05 -20.33 12.96
C TRP A 202 -6.02 -20.11 11.44
N VAL A 203 -5.90 -18.87 10.97
CA VAL A 203 -6.16 -18.56 9.55
C VAL A 203 -4.91 -18.72 8.67
N GLY A 204 -4.71 -19.94 8.20
CA GLY A 204 -4.65 -20.20 6.78
C GLY A 204 -6.09 -20.43 6.34
N SER A 205 -6.65 -19.46 5.61
CA SER A 205 -8.01 -19.41 5.04
C SER A 205 -8.81 -20.72 5.13
N HIS A 206 -9.55 -20.93 6.22
CA HIS A 206 -10.71 -21.82 6.19
C HIS A 206 -11.88 -20.97 5.71
N ASN A 207 -12.40 -21.33 4.54
CA ASN A 207 -13.44 -20.60 3.85
C ASN A 207 -14.86 -21.03 4.26
N GLN A 208 -15.02 -21.90 5.26
CA GLN A 208 -16.37 -22.30 5.67
C GLN A 208 -17.03 -21.19 6.46
N LEU A 209 -18.14 -20.69 5.92
CA LEU A 209 -18.95 -19.61 6.47
C LEU A 209 -20.02 -20.26 7.36
N LEU A 210 -19.95 -20.03 8.67
CA LEU A 210 -21.01 -20.45 9.61
C LEU A 210 -22.31 -19.70 9.28
N PRO A 211 -23.51 -20.23 9.59
CA PRO A 211 -24.76 -19.49 9.39
C PRO A 211 -24.76 -18.13 10.11
N PHE A 212 -25.36 -17.13 9.48
CA PHE A 212 -25.49 -15.81 10.08
C PHE A 212 -26.44 -15.85 11.28
N CYS A 213 -26.03 -15.24 12.40
CA CYS A 213 -26.86 -15.07 13.59
C CYS A 213 -26.83 -13.59 14.02
N PHE A 214 -27.99 -12.94 14.06
CA PHE A 214 -28.10 -11.53 14.45
C PHE A 214 -27.68 -11.30 15.91
N GLU A 215 -27.98 -12.24 16.81
CA GLU A 215 -27.70 -12.10 18.24
C GLU A 215 -26.21 -12.13 18.57
N GLU A 216 -25.37 -12.68 17.69
CA GLU A 216 -23.93 -12.67 17.86
C GLU A 216 -23.34 -11.26 17.79
N ASP A 217 -22.25 -11.03 18.51
CA ASP A 217 -21.55 -9.74 18.53
C ASP A 217 -20.38 -9.66 17.53
N ILE A 218 -20.20 -10.71 16.72
CA ILE A 218 -19.22 -10.77 15.64
C ILE A 218 -19.93 -11.23 14.37
N TRP A 219 -20.01 -10.36 13.37
CA TRP A 219 -20.67 -10.68 12.09
C TRP A 219 -19.64 -10.81 10.98
N ASP A 220 -19.66 -11.95 10.28
CA ASP A 220 -18.81 -12.16 9.10
C ASP A 220 -19.42 -11.50 7.86
N LEU A 221 -18.68 -10.57 7.26
CA LEU A 221 -19.17 -9.80 6.11
C LEU A 221 -19.28 -10.64 4.83
N ARG A 222 -18.75 -11.88 4.81
CA ARG A 222 -18.98 -12.86 3.73
C ARG A 222 -20.46 -13.22 3.54
N HIS A 223 -21.32 -12.99 4.52
CA HIS A 223 -22.76 -13.19 4.38
C HIS A 223 -23.45 -12.16 3.47
N PHE A 224 -22.87 -10.97 3.35
CA PHE A 224 -23.55 -9.83 2.73
C PHE A 224 -22.87 -9.35 1.44
N TYR A 225 -21.61 -9.72 1.23
CA TYR A 225 -20.80 -9.30 0.10
C TYR A 225 -20.39 -10.50 -0.76
N GLN A 226 -20.34 -10.31 -2.09
CA GLN A 226 -19.80 -11.29 -3.02
C GLN A 226 -18.26 -11.20 -3.03
N ASN A 227 -17.58 -12.34 -2.84
CA ASN A 227 -16.10 -12.47 -2.84
C ASN A 227 -15.28 -11.60 -1.85
N PRO A 228 -15.62 -11.48 -0.55
CA PRO A 228 -14.83 -10.66 0.35
C PRO A 228 -13.70 -11.47 1.02
N THR A 229 -12.60 -10.78 1.30
CA THR A 229 -11.63 -11.23 2.31
C THR A 229 -12.34 -11.37 3.66
N ALA A 230 -12.00 -12.39 4.46
CA ALA A 230 -12.62 -12.61 5.77
C ALA A 230 -12.44 -11.36 6.66
N GLN A 231 -13.53 -10.60 6.83
CA GLN A 231 -13.59 -9.37 7.60
C GLN A 231 -14.88 -9.38 8.43
N THR A 232 -14.81 -8.85 9.64
CA THR A 232 -15.91 -8.93 10.60
C THR A 232 -16.28 -7.57 11.16
N LEU A 233 -17.58 -7.38 11.42
CA LEU A 233 -18.06 -6.33 12.31
C LEU A 233 -18.02 -6.85 13.74
N LYS A 234 -17.54 -6.01 14.68
CA LYS A 234 -17.39 -6.41 16.10
C LYS A 234 -18.13 -5.45 17.02
N PHE A 235 -19.13 -5.96 17.74
CA PHE A 235 -20.01 -5.21 18.63
C PHE A 235 -19.66 -5.35 20.11
N ALA A 236 -18.94 -6.41 20.50
CA ALA A 236 -18.61 -6.74 21.89
C ALA A 236 -17.92 -5.60 22.67
N THR A 237 -17.20 -4.72 21.96
CA THR A 237 -16.52 -3.55 22.57
C THR A 237 -17.45 -2.40 22.95
N ILE A 238 -18.72 -2.41 22.54
CA ILE A 238 -19.70 -1.35 22.82
C ILE A 238 -20.45 -1.72 24.09
N LYS A 239 -20.13 -1.09 25.23
CA LYS A 239 -20.67 -1.51 26.53
C LYS A 239 -22.13 -1.14 26.77
N SER A 240 -22.60 0.00 26.26
CA SER A 240 -24.01 0.38 26.37
C SER A 240 -24.90 -0.60 25.60
N GLN A 241 -25.77 -1.32 26.33
CA GLN A 241 -26.59 -2.41 25.78
C GLN A 241 -27.62 -1.90 24.77
N TRP A 242 -28.33 -0.81 25.10
CA TRP A 242 -29.31 -0.22 24.18
C TRP A 242 -28.62 0.26 22.90
N TYR A 243 -27.45 0.91 23.02
CA TYR A 243 -26.73 1.47 21.88
C TYR A 243 -26.15 0.36 21.00
N ARG A 244 -25.64 -0.72 21.60
CA ARG A 244 -25.18 -1.91 20.88
C ARG A 244 -26.31 -2.51 20.04
N LEU A 245 -27.49 -2.72 20.63
CA LEU A 245 -28.64 -3.30 19.93
C LEU A 245 -29.10 -2.40 18.77
N VAL A 246 -29.18 -1.09 19.00
CA VAL A 246 -29.53 -0.11 17.97
C VAL A 246 -28.51 -0.11 16.83
N LEU A 247 -27.21 -0.15 17.13
CA LEU A 247 -26.17 -0.23 16.11
C LEU A 247 -26.25 -1.53 15.31
N LYS A 248 -26.53 -2.66 15.94
CA LYS A 248 -26.75 -3.94 15.23
C LYS A 248 -27.89 -3.79 14.23
N LYS A 249 -29.05 -3.25 14.64
CA LYS A 249 -30.18 -2.98 13.74
C LYS A 249 -29.80 -2.06 12.58
N TYR A 250 -29.10 -0.96 12.87
CA TYR A 250 -28.62 -0.04 11.84
C TYR A 250 -27.68 -0.71 10.83
N PHE A 251 -26.63 -1.39 11.30
CA PHE A 251 -25.68 -2.07 10.41
C PHE A 251 -26.33 -3.20 9.62
N TYR A 252 -27.27 -3.93 10.21
CA TYR A 252 -28.04 -4.94 9.50
C TYR A 252 -28.85 -4.31 8.37
N SER A 253 -29.54 -3.20 8.62
CA SER A 253 -30.30 -2.49 7.59
C SER A 253 -29.41 -1.97 6.45
N LEU A 254 -28.19 -1.51 6.74
CA LEU A 254 -27.22 -1.07 5.73
C LEU A 254 -26.68 -2.22 4.88
N LEU A 255 -26.52 -3.39 5.49
CA LEU A 255 -26.04 -4.61 4.85
C LEU A 255 -27.09 -5.24 3.94
N GLU A 256 -28.34 -5.36 4.41
CA GLU A 256 -29.45 -5.85 3.59
C GLU A 256 -29.75 -4.94 2.41
N SER A 257 -29.75 -3.62 2.63
CA SER A 257 -29.99 -2.63 1.57
C SER A 257 -28.78 -2.40 0.65
N LYS A 258 -27.64 -3.04 0.92
CA LYS A 258 -26.38 -2.94 0.15
C LYS A 258 -25.93 -1.49 -0.10
N VAL A 259 -26.18 -0.59 0.86
CA VAL A 259 -25.84 0.84 0.76
C VAL A 259 -24.34 1.04 0.47
N TYR A 260 -23.48 0.20 1.05
CA TYR A 260 -22.05 0.23 0.77
C TYR A 260 -21.65 -0.90 -0.16
N ASN A 261 -21.11 -0.57 -1.34
CA ASN A 261 -20.47 -1.53 -2.25
C ASN A 261 -19.09 -2.03 -1.76
N SER A 262 -18.56 -1.46 -0.67
CA SER A 262 -17.24 -1.79 -0.13
C SER A 262 -17.30 -2.10 1.36
N VAL A 263 -16.76 -3.27 1.71
CA VAL A 263 -16.53 -3.73 3.09
C VAL A 263 -15.77 -2.69 3.93
N THR A 264 -14.81 -1.98 3.33
CA THR A 264 -14.03 -0.97 4.06
C THR A 264 -14.89 0.20 4.55
N ASN A 265 -15.92 0.59 3.78
CA ASN A 265 -16.78 1.72 4.14
C ASN A 265 -17.66 1.40 5.35
N ILE A 266 -18.21 0.18 5.41
CA ILE A 266 -19.03 -0.24 6.55
C ILE A 266 -18.19 -0.39 7.82
N ILE A 267 -16.97 -0.93 7.71
CA ILE A 267 -16.03 -1.02 8.84
C ILE A 267 -15.64 0.37 9.34
N ASN A 268 -15.34 1.30 8.44
CA ASN A 268 -15.03 2.69 8.83
C ASN A 268 -16.22 3.36 9.54
N SER A 269 -17.44 3.13 9.06
CA SER A 269 -18.66 3.59 9.74
C SER A 269 -18.78 2.98 11.14
N GLN A 270 -18.52 1.68 11.31
CA GLN A 270 -18.49 1.03 12.63
C GLN A 270 -17.42 1.62 13.54
N ILE A 271 -16.23 1.93 13.03
CA ILE A 271 -15.18 2.58 13.82
C ILE A 271 -15.67 3.94 14.34
N THR A 272 -16.31 4.74 13.49
CA THR A 272 -16.89 6.04 13.88
C THR A 272 -17.96 5.87 14.95
N LEU A 273 -18.94 4.99 14.74
CA LEU A 273 -20.04 4.79 15.68
C LEU A 273 -19.60 4.14 16.99
N ARG A 274 -18.57 3.28 16.96
CA ARG A 274 -17.94 2.77 18.18
C ARG A 274 -17.25 3.88 18.97
N GLN A 275 -16.56 4.81 18.30
CA GLN A 275 -15.96 5.97 18.97
C GLN A 275 -17.02 6.86 19.60
N PHE A 276 -18.14 7.09 18.92
CA PHE A 276 -19.29 7.80 19.51
C PHE A 276 -19.88 7.02 20.71
N GLY A 277 -19.92 5.70 20.64
CA GLY A 277 -20.33 4.82 21.74
C GLY A 277 -19.52 5.00 23.03
N LEU A 278 -18.26 5.46 22.95
CA LEU A 278 -17.48 5.82 24.14
C LEU A 278 -18.07 7.05 24.86
N ILE A 279 -18.61 8.01 24.11
CA ILE A 279 -19.26 9.21 24.67
C ILE A 279 -20.62 8.82 25.26
N VAL A 280 -21.36 7.96 24.58
CA VAL A 280 -22.62 7.38 25.10
C VAL A 280 -22.38 6.75 26.46
N GLU A 281 -21.30 5.97 26.62
CA GLU A 281 -20.92 5.36 27.90
C GLU A 281 -20.49 6.40 28.94
N GLN A 282 -19.55 7.30 28.59
CA GLN A 282 -19.02 8.32 29.50
C GLN A 282 -20.11 9.25 30.04
N ARG A 283 -21.07 9.63 29.20
CA ARG A 283 -22.19 10.51 29.54
C ARG A 283 -23.42 9.74 30.05
N LYS A 284 -23.31 8.41 30.17
CA LYS A 284 -24.36 7.50 30.68
C LYS A 284 -25.73 7.68 30.00
N LEU A 285 -25.72 7.95 28.69
CA LEU A 285 -26.96 8.13 27.92
C LEU A 285 -27.76 6.82 27.91
N GLN A 286 -29.07 6.89 28.08
CA GLN A 286 -29.96 5.73 28.17
C GLN A 286 -30.82 5.55 26.91
N HIS A 287 -31.06 6.65 26.18
CA HIS A 287 -31.94 6.67 25.02
C HIS A 287 -31.37 7.49 23.85
N PRO A 288 -31.78 7.21 22.60
CA PRO A 288 -31.37 7.99 21.43
C PRO A 288 -31.65 9.50 21.56
N HIS A 289 -32.77 9.88 22.17
CA HIS A 289 -33.17 11.28 22.34
C HIS A 289 -32.34 12.04 23.39
N ASP A 290 -31.50 11.35 24.17
CA ASP A 290 -30.54 11.98 25.07
C ASP A 290 -29.34 12.58 24.30
N ILE A 291 -29.22 12.28 23.00
CA ILE A 291 -28.18 12.83 22.15
C ILE A 291 -28.50 14.30 21.87
N THR A 292 -27.86 15.17 22.65
CA THR A 292 -27.98 16.62 22.49
C THR A 292 -26.82 17.20 21.66
N ARG A 293 -26.94 18.48 21.33
CA ARG A 293 -25.86 19.22 20.68
C ARG A 293 -24.58 19.26 21.51
N GLU A 294 -24.67 19.27 22.84
CA GLU A 294 -23.50 19.26 23.73
C GLU A 294 -22.71 17.95 23.62
N ILE A 295 -23.42 16.82 23.49
CA ILE A 295 -22.81 15.51 23.23
C ILE A 295 -22.05 15.53 21.90
N MET A 296 -22.61 16.19 20.88
CA MET A 296 -21.92 16.34 19.59
C MET A 296 -20.66 17.19 19.68
N LEU A 297 -20.67 18.27 20.45
CA LEU A 297 -19.46 19.08 20.68
C LEU A 297 -18.36 18.25 21.36
N SER A 298 -18.72 17.39 22.33
CA SER A 298 -17.76 16.45 22.95
C SER A 298 -17.15 15.49 21.91
N PHE A 299 -17.92 15.08 20.89
CA PHE A 299 -17.40 14.26 19.79
C PHE A 299 -16.47 15.03 18.86
N PHE A 300 -16.73 16.32 18.64
CA PHE A 300 -15.87 17.17 17.83
C PHE A 300 -14.51 17.33 18.50
N ASP A 301 -14.50 17.52 19.82
CA ASP A 301 -13.29 17.62 20.63
C ASP A 301 -12.42 16.36 20.52
N LEU A 302 -13.04 15.18 20.59
CA LEU A 302 -12.37 13.90 20.36
C LEU A 302 -11.72 13.80 18.96
N CYS A 303 -12.27 14.50 17.98
CA CYS A 303 -11.83 14.44 16.59
C CYS A 303 -10.93 15.60 16.15
N GLN A 304 -10.54 16.53 17.04
CA GLN A 304 -9.76 17.72 16.67
C GLN A 304 -8.43 17.38 15.96
N THR A 305 -7.81 16.25 16.30
CA THR A 305 -6.54 15.80 15.70
C THR A 305 -6.72 15.01 14.40
N ASN A 306 -7.97 14.71 14.00
CA ASN A 306 -8.23 14.01 12.75
C ASN A 306 -7.93 14.92 11.54
N LYS A 307 -7.42 14.32 10.46
CA LYS A 307 -7.36 14.99 9.15
C LYS A 307 -8.76 15.47 8.75
N THR A 308 -8.85 16.64 8.12
CA THR A 308 -10.10 17.28 7.67
C THR A 308 -11.04 16.33 6.94
N SER A 309 -10.53 15.56 5.98
CA SER A 309 -11.33 14.58 5.21
C SER A 309 -11.87 13.44 6.07
N THR A 310 -11.06 12.95 7.02
CA THR A 310 -11.47 11.93 7.99
C THR A 310 -12.55 12.47 8.93
N PHE A 311 -12.38 13.68 9.46
CA PHE A 311 -13.38 14.29 10.35
C PHE A 311 -14.69 14.52 9.61
N HIS A 312 -14.65 15.08 8.40
CA HIS A 312 -15.83 15.23 7.56
C HIS A 312 -16.57 13.90 7.36
N LYS A 313 -15.85 12.82 7.02
CA LYS A 313 -16.44 11.49 6.82
C LYS A 313 -17.11 10.96 8.09
N LYS A 314 -16.48 11.13 9.26
CA LYS A 314 -17.07 10.74 10.54
C LYS A 314 -18.39 11.48 10.81
N LEU A 315 -18.43 12.79 10.55
CA LEU A 315 -19.64 13.57 10.69
C LEU A 315 -20.74 13.11 9.71
N SER A 316 -20.38 12.75 8.48
CA SER A 316 -21.34 12.17 7.53
C SER A 316 -21.89 10.82 8.02
N ASP A 317 -21.05 9.96 8.59
CA ASP A 317 -21.50 8.66 9.13
C ASP A 317 -22.42 8.84 10.33
N LEU A 318 -22.13 9.80 11.23
CA LEU A 318 -23.01 10.14 12.35
C LEU A 318 -24.32 10.75 11.86
N LYS A 319 -24.27 11.66 10.88
CA LYS A 319 -25.47 12.26 10.30
C LYS A 319 -26.40 11.18 9.76
N ASN A 320 -25.88 10.26 8.94
CA ASN A 320 -26.69 9.19 8.37
C ASN A 320 -27.29 8.28 9.45
N PHE A 321 -26.53 7.97 10.50
CA PHE A 321 -27.02 7.17 11.61
C PHE A 321 -28.11 7.89 12.42
N PHE A 322 -27.95 9.19 12.68
CA PHE A 322 -28.95 9.97 13.40
C PHE A 322 -30.20 10.25 12.56
N ASP A 323 -30.06 10.42 11.25
CA ASP A 323 -31.21 10.49 10.32
C ASP A 323 -32.00 9.18 10.37
N TRP A 324 -31.31 8.03 10.39
CA TRP A 324 -31.95 6.72 10.52
C TRP A 324 -32.66 6.53 11.87
N LEU A 325 -32.18 7.19 12.92
CA LEU A 325 -32.83 7.23 14.25
C LEU A 325 -33.97 8.26 14.35
N ASP A 326 -34.29 8.97 13.26
CA ASP A 326 -35.28 10.04 13.22
C ASP A 326 -35.00 11.18 14.22
N LEU A 327 -33.71 11.47 14.44
CA LEU A 327 -33.29 12.61 15.27
C LEU A 327 -33.23 13.88 14.43
N ASN A 328 -33.36 15.05 15.08
CA ASN A 328 -33.20 16.34 14.40
C ASN A 328 -31.72 16.61 14.05
N THR A 329 -31.24 15.98 12.98
CA THR A 329 -29.84 16.05 12.54
C THR A 329 -29.42 17.45 12.10
N SER A 330 -30.35 18.25 11.56
CA SER A 330 -30.08 19.63 11.17
C SER A 330 -29.68 20.50 12.37
N TYR A 331 -30.24 20.20 13.55
CA TYR A 331 -29.89 20.85 14.81
C TYR A 331 -28.60 20.27 15.41
N LEU A 332 -28.44 18.94 15.41
CA LEU A 332 -27.30 18.23 16.01
C LEU A 332 -25.99 18.42 15.22
N LEU A 333 -26.07 18.44 13.88
CA LEU A 333 -24.96 18.52 12.93
C LEU A 333 -25.26 19.59 11.87
N ARG A 334 -24.82 20.81 12.14
CA ARG A 334 -25.05 21.97 11.28
C ARG A 334 -24.11 21.92 10.09
N ARG A 335 -24.52 22.48 8.94
CA ARG A 335 -23.69 22.55 7.73
C ARG A 335 -22.30 23.16 7.98
N ARG A 336 -22.21 24.14 8.88
CA ARG A 336 -20.95 24.81 9.26
C ARG A 336 -19.99 23.92 10.08
N ASP A 337 -20.49 22.85 10.69
CA ASP A 337 -19.66 21.92 11.45
C ASP A 337 -18.81 21.03 10.53
N PHE A 338 -19.24 20.86 9.28
CA PHE A 338 -18.51 20.09 8.29
C PHE A 338 -17.32 20.91 7.79
N PRO A 339 -16.08 20.45 8.03
CA PRO A 339 -14.92 21.19 7.56
C PRO A 339 -14.87 21.15 6.03
N LYS A 340 -14.46 22.27 5.43
CA LYS A 340 -14.28 22.39 3.99
C LYS A 340 -13.15 21.46 3.55
N ILE A 341 -13.45 20.49 2.68
CA ILE A 341 -12.44 19.61 2.10
C ILE A 341 -11.77 20.37 0.96
N ARG A 342 -10.52 20.78 1.16
CA ARG A 342 -9.64 21.18 0.06
C ARG A 342 -9.24 19.90 -0.69
N LYS A 343 -9.39 19.89 -2.02
CA LYS A 343 -8.84 18.84 -2.86
C LYS A 343 -7.44 19.28 -3.23
N ASP A 344 -6.44 18.62 -2.67
CA ASP A 344 -5.06 18.82 -3.10
C ASP A 344 -4.90 18.39 -4.56
N ASP A 345 -3.94 18.98 -5.25
CA ASP A 345 -3.58 18.54 -6.60
C ASP A 345 -3.19 17.05 -6.56
N VAL A 346 -3.56 16.33 -7.61
CA VAL A 346 -3.31 14.89 -7.66
C VAL A 346 -1.82 14.66 -7.90
N ASP A 347 -1.14 13.94 -7.00
CA ASP A 347 0.25 13.55 -7.22
C ASP A 347 0.42 12.74 -8.53
N TRP A 348 1.42 13.07 -9.33
CA TRP A 348 1.90 12.27 -10.46
C TRP A 348 3.44 12.21 -10.45
N LEU A 349 4.00 11.11 -10.95
CA LEU A 349 5.43 11.04 -11.29
C LEU A 349 5.67 11.90 -12.53
N ASP A 350 6.65 12.79 -12.50
CA ASP A 350 7.08 13.59 -13.64
C ASP A 350 7.77 12.74 -14.73
N GLU A 351 8.06 13.34 -15.89
CA GLU A 351 8.63 12.59 -17.02
C GLU A 351 10.04 12.06 -16.72
N ILE A 352 10.84 12.84 -16.00
CA ILE A 352 12.20 12.48 -15.60
C ILE A 352 12.17 11.21 -14.74
N THR A 353 11.34 11.19 -13.70
CA THR A 353 11.15 10.03 -12.82
C THR A 353 10.67 8.82 -13.62
N ARG A 354 9.66 8.98 -14.49
CA ARG A 354 9.10 7.86 -15.27
C ARG A 354 10.14 7.24 -16.20
N LYS A 355 10.93 8.07 -16.89
CA LYS A 355 12.03 7.60 -17.75
C LYS A 355 13.10 6.87 -16.94
N ALA A 356 13.51 7.42 -15.81
CA ALA A 356 14.50 6.81 -14.93
C ALA A 356 14.04 5.43 -14.39
N ILE A 357 12.77 5.30 -14.00
CA ILE A 357 12.20 4.00 -13.60
C ILE A 357 12.28 3.01 -14.75
N LYS A 358 11.81 3.39 -15.95
CA LYS A 358 11.82 2.52 -17.14
C LYS A 358 13.21 2.03 -17.52
N GLN A 359 14.21 2.91 -17.46
CA GLN A 359 15.61 2.59 -17.77
C GLN A 359 16.23 1.56 -16.81
N ASN A 360 15.71 1.44 -15.59
CA ASN A 360 16.22 0.52 -14.58
C ASN A 360 15.34 -0.74 -14.38
N LEU A 361 14.26 -0.93 -15.16
CA LEU A 361 13.37 -2.09 -15.02
C LEU A 361 14.06 -3.45 -15.27
N ASN A 362 15.18 -3.46 -15.98
CA ASN A 362 16.00 -4.65 -16.18
C ASN A 362 16.70 -5.16 -14.91
N LYS A 363 16.79 -4.33 -13.85
CA LYS A 363 17.40 -4.69 -12.56
C LYS A 363 16.44 -5.38 -11.60
N ILE A 364 15.17 -5.58 -11.99
CA ILE A 364 14.17 -6.24 -11.15
C ILE A 364 13.57 -7.46 -11.87
N PRO A 365 12.92 -8.39 -11.16
CA PRO A 365 12.38 -9.59 -11.77
C PRO A 365 11.39 -9.27 -12.90
N ALA A 366 11.56 -9.89 -14.06
CA ALA A 366 10.78 -9.62 -15.27
C ALA A 366 9.25 -9.61 -15.06
N PRO A 367 8.63 -10.54 -14.30
CA PRO A 367 7.19 -10.49 -14.05
C PRO A 367 6.72 -9.21 -13.34
N ILE A 368 7.60 -8.59 -12.53
CA ILE A 368 7.31 -7.35 -11.82
C ILE A 368 7.46 -6.14 -12.75
N ALA A 369 8.51 -6.13 -13.58
CA ALA A 369 8.70 -5.10 -14.60
C ALA A 369 7.51 -5.07 -15.58
N ARG A 370 7.08 -6.24 -16.06
CA ARG A 370 5.90 -6.37 -16.95
C ARG A 370 4.62 -5.89 -16.26
N HIS A 371 4.42 -6.17 -14.97
CA HIS A 371 3.29 -5.63 -14.21
C HIS A 371 3.30 -4.09 -14.18
N TYR A 372 4.45 -3.47 -13.90
CA TYR A 372 4.57 -2.02 -13.96
C TYR A 372 4.20 -1.47 -15.34
N LEU A 373 4.76 -2.05 -16.41
CA LEU A 373 4.53 -1.58 -17.79
C LEU A 373 3.07 -1.71 -18.22
N VAL A 374 2.41 -2.82 -17.90
CA VAL A 374 0.99 -3.02 -18.22
C VAL A 374 0.09 -2.09 -17.39
N GLN A 375 0.40 -1.89 -16.10
CA GLN A 375 -0.36 -0.95 -15.26
C GLN A 375 -0.19 0.50 -15.71
N GLU A 376 1.03 0.89 -16.08
CA GLU A 376 1.31 2.22 -16.61
C GLU A 376 0.60 2.42 -17.95
N TYR A 377 0.74 1.48 -18.89
CA TYR A 377 0.11 1.55 -20.20
C TYR A 377 -1.40 1.72 -20.04
N THR A 378 -2.08 0.78 -19.38
CA THR A 378 -3.55 0.77 -19.27
C THR A 378 -4.13 1.90 -18.44
N ALA A 379 -3.30 2.63 -17.68
CA ALA A 379 -3.74 3.54 -16.62
C ALA A 379 -4.76 2.90 -15.65
N ALA A 380 -4.79 1.57 -15.54
CA ALA A 380 -5.79 0.85 -14.75
C ALA A 380 -5.63 1.15 -13.25
N ARG A 381 -6.75 1.08 -12.49
CA ARG A 381 -6.66 1.19 -11.04
C ARG A 381 -5.91 -0.04 -10.51
N THR A 382 -5.18 0.12 -9.41
CA THR A 382 -4.41 -0.98 -8.81
C THR A 382 -5.29 -2.20 -8.49
N GLY A 383 -6.57 -2.01 -8.16
CA GLY A 383 -7.51 -3.12 -7.98
C GLY A 383 -7.79 -3.89 -9.28
N ASP A 384 -8.10 -3.15 -10.34
CA ASP A 384 -8.46 -3.69 -11.66
C ASP A 384 -7.28 -4.44 -12.29
N ILE A 385 -6.07 -3.87 -12.26
CA ILE A 385 -4.87 -4.51 -12.84
C ILE A 385 -4.41 -5.76 -12.08
N CYS A 386 -4.58 -5.79 -10.75
CA CYS A 386 -4.24 -6.99 -9.98
C CYS A 386 -5.19 -8.15 -10.29
N GLN A 387 -6.36 -7.87 -10.86
CA GLN A 387 -7.39 -8.85 -11.21
C GLN A 387 -7.62 -8.94 -12.72
N ILE A 388 -6.71 -8.39 -13.53
CA ILE A 388 -6.81 -8.50 -14.98
C ILE A 388 -6.74 -9.98 -15.39
N ALA A 389 -7.66 -10.37 -16.27
CA ALA A 389 -7.80 -11.75 -16.73
C ALA A 389 -6.55 -12.21 -17.49
N PHE A 390 -6.26 -13.51 -17.44
CA PHE A 390 -5.15 -14.10 -18.17
C PHE A 390 -5.28 -13.87 -19.68
N ASP A 391 -6.49 -14.00 -20.22
CA ASP A 391 -6.88 -13.85 -21.62
C ASP A 391 -7.33 -12.41 -21.96
N CYS A 392 -6.66 -11.41 -21.39
CA CYS A 392 -7.05 -10.01 -21.57
C CYS A 392 -6.78 -9.44 -22.98
N LEU A 393 -6.09 -10.17 -23.86
CA LEU A 393 -5.85 -9.75 -25.25
C LEU A 393 -6.95 -10.27 -26.15
N VAL A 394 -7.61 -9.37 -26.89
CA VAL A 394 -8.67 -9.69 -27.83
C VAL A 394 -8.34 -9.08 -29.18
N GLU A 395 -8.55 -9.85 -30.25
CA GLU A 395 -8.45 -9.38 -31.64
C GLU A 395 -9.85 -9.17 -32.21
N GLU A 396 -10.12 -7.96 -32.68
CA GLU A 396 -11.38 -7.55 -33.32
C GLU A 396 -11.01 -6.77 -34.59
N ASP A 397 -11.56 -7.17 -35.74
CA ASP A 397 -11.32 -6.52 -37.04
C ASP A 397 -9.84 -6.30 -37.40
N GLY A 398 -8.98 -7.28 -37.08
CA GLY A 398 -7.53 -7.22 -37.33
C GLY A 398 -6.78 -6.22 -36.42
N LYS A 399 -7.43 -5.70 -35.38
CA LYS A 399 -6.85 -4.82 -34.36
C LYS A 399 -6.84 -5.51 -33.00
N TRP A 400 -5.79 -5.27 -32.24
CA TRP A 400 -5.60 -5.86 -30.92
C TRP A 400 -6.02 -4.90 -29.83
N TYR A 401 -6.64 -5.45 -28.78
CA TYR A 401 -7.13 -4.70 -27.63
C TYR A 401 -6.79 -5.41 -26.32
N ILE A 402 -6.60 -4.62 -25.26
CA ILE A 402 -6.53 -5.07 -23.88
C ILE A 402 -7.91 -4.85 -23.25
N LYS A 403 -8.58 -5.94 -22.89
CA LYS A 403 -9.89 -5.94 -22.24
C LYS A 403 -9.75 -6.27 -20.76
N PHE A 404 -10.34 -5.44 -19.90
CA PHE A 404 -10.29 -5.65 -18.46
C PHE A 404 -11.53 -5.11 -17.75
N TYR A 405 -11.82 -5.69 -16.58
CA TYR A 405 -12.99 -5.32 -15.80
C TYR A 405 -12.67 -4.21 -14.79
N GLN A 406 -13.46 -3.14 -14.78
CA GLN A 406 -13.32 -2.05 -13.82
C GLN A 406 -14.24 -2.27 -12.62
N HIS A 407 -13.71 -2.84 -11.53
CA HIS A 407 -14.53 -3.25 -10.37
C HIS A 407 -15.22 -2.09 -9.68
N LYS A 408 -14.61 -0.89 -9.66
CA LYS A 408 -15.20 0.28 -8.99
C LYS A 408 -16.50 0.74 -9.65
N VAL A 409 -16.61 0.59 -10.97
CA VAL A 409 -17.75 1.05 -11.78
C VAL A 409 -18.54 -0.11 -12.40
N ASN A 410 -18.13 -1.35 -12.11
CA ASN A 410 -18.82 -2.59 -12.47
C ASN A 410 -19.08 -2.76 -13.98
N ARG A 411 -18.08 -2.47 -14.82
CA ARG A 411 -18.17 -2.59 -16.29
C ARG A 411 -16.86 -3.00 -16.95
N TRP A 412 -16.96 -3.56 -18.14
CA TRP A 412 -15.81 -3.86 -19.00
C TRP A 412 -15.26 -2.57 -19.64
N HIS A 413 -13.93 -2.49 -19.72
CA HIS A 413 -13.21 -1.46 -20.47
C HIS A 413 -12.27 -2.12 -21.47
N GLN A 414 -11.98 -1.39 -22.55
CA GLN A 414 -11.15 -1.86 -23.65
C GLN A 414 -10.23 -0.74 -24.11
N LEU A 415 -8.95 -1.05 -24.28
CA LEU A 415 -7.94 -0.12 -24.80
C LEU A 415 -7.23 -0.76 -25.99
N PRO A 416 -6.92 0.00 -27.06
CA PRO A 416 -6.07 -0.51 -28.14
C PRO A 416 -4.74 -1.02 -27.59
N ALA A 417 -4.26 -2.15 -28.09
CA ALA A 417 -2.97 -2.75 -27.75
C ALA A 417 -1.97 -2.47 -28.88
N THR A 418 -0.91 -1.72 -28.60
CA THR A 418 0.22 -1.64 -29.52
C THR A 418 0.97 -2.98 -29.58
N ARG A 419 1.82 -3.14 -30.60
CA ARG A 419 2.65 -4.33 -30.76
C ARG A 419 3.55 -4.56 -29.53
N GLU A 420 4.11 -3.50 -28.97
CA GLU A 420 5.03 -3.56 -27.83
C GLU A 420 4.31 -4.06 -26.57
N ILE A 421 3.14 -3.49 -26.25
CA ILE A 421 2.42 -3.93 -25.05
C ILE A 421 1.83 -5.33 -25.21
N ARG A 422 1.42 -5.69 -26.43
CA ARG A 422 0.98 -7.04 -26.76
C ARG A 422 2.08 -8.04 -26.46
N GLN A 423 3.29 -7.81 -26.97
CA GLN A 423 4.43 -8.68 -26.73
C GLN A 423 4.72 -8.83 -25.22
N ILE A 424 4.69 -7.73 -24.46
CA ILE A 424 4.87 -7.75 -23.00
C ILE A 424 3.82 -8.64 -22.31
N ILE A 425 2.55 -8.56 -22.74
CA ILE A 425 1.46 -9.35 -22.18
C ILE A 425 1.62 -10.83 -22.57
N GLU A 426 1.94 -11.14 -23.84
CA GLU A 426 2.19 -12.51 -24.31
C GLU A 426 3.37 -13.16 -23.57
N GLU A 427 4.46 -12.44 -23.36
CA GLU A 427 5.59 -12.92 -22.55
C GLU A 427 5.20 -13.17 -21.09
N GLN A 428 4.29 -12.37 -20.54
CA GLN A 428 3.75 -12.56 -19.21
C GLN A 428 2.80 -13.76 -19.14
N GLN A 429 1.95 -13.97 -20.16
CA GLN A 429 1.09 -15.14 -20.29
C GLN A 429 1.93 -16.43 -20.38
N ASN A 430 2.97 -16.45 -21.21
CA ASN A 430 3.90 -17.57 -21.34
C ASN A 430 4.56 -17.90 -19.99
N TRP A 431 5.01 -16.88 -19.25
CA TRP A 431 5.60 -17.10 -17.93
C TRP A 431 4.60 -17.67 -16.91
N ILE A 432 3.34 -17.21 -16.93
CA ILE A 432 2.28 -17.76 -16.08
C ILE A 432 2.01 -19.23 -16.39
N GLN A 433 1.90 -19.59 -17.67
CA GLN A 433 1.68 -20.98 -18.11
C GLN A 433 2.83 -21.91 -17.72
N GLN A 434 4.07 -21.43 -17.77
CA GLN A 434 5.24 -22.20 -17.32
C GLN A 434 5.31 -22.34 -15.79
N THR A 435 4.66 -21.43 -15.05
CA THR A 435 4.75 -21.35 -13.59
C THR A 435 3.61 -22.07 -12.88
N PHE A 436 2.41 -22.07 -13.44
CA PHE A 436 1.20 -22.63 -12.84
C PHE A 436 0.48 -23.59 -13.77
N ALA A 437 -0.49 -24.32 -13.23
CA ALA A 437 -1.38 -25.14 -14.04
C ALA A 437 -2.28 -24.27 -14.95
N PRO A 438 -2.84 -24.82 -16.04
CA PRO A 438 -3.63 -24.07 -17.02
C PRO A 438 -4.88 -23.37 -16.47
N ASP A 439 -5.30 -23.67 -15.25
CA ASP A 439 -6.51 -23.17 -14.60
C ASP A 439 -6.32 -21.80 -13.90
N TYR A 440 -5.09 -21.24 -13.89
CA TYR A 440 -4.85 -19.93 -13.30
C TYR A 440 -5.42 -18.78 -14.15
N SER A 441 -6.41 -18.06 -13.61
CA SER A 441 -7.25 -17.13 -14.40
C SER A 441 -6.76 -15.69 -14.55
N TYR A 442 -5.60 -15.33 -14.00
CA TYR A 442 -5.12 -13.94 -13.96
C TYR A 442 -3.79 -13.74 -14.68
N LEU A 443 -3.54 -12.55 -15.23
CA LEU A 443 -2.27 -12.24 -15.91
C LEU A 443 -1.08 -12.11 -14.93
N PHE A 444 -1.34 -11.66 -13.72
CA PHE A 444 -0.32 -11.46 -12.68
C PHE A 444 -0.60 -12.31 -11.47
N CYS A 445 0.45 -12.62 -10.70
CA CYS A 445 0.35 -13.42 -9.49
C CYS A 445 1.07 -12.76 -8.29
N HIS A 446 0.78 -13.24 -7.09
CA HIS A 446 1.45 -12.84 -5.88
C HIS A 446 2.75 -13.62 -5.66
N PHE A 447 3.60 -13.15 -4.75
CA PHE A 447 4.85 -13.80 -4.42
C PHE A 447 5.00 -14.04 -2.91
N ARG A 448 5.59 -15.18 -2.54
CA ARG A 448 6.05 -15.44 -1.17
C ARG A 448 7.31 -14.60 -0.93
N VAL A 449 7.42 -14.08 0.29
CA VAL A 449 8.67 -13.55 0.88
C VAL A 449 9.45 -12.63 -0.07
N ILE A 450 9.06 -11.36 -0.09
CA ILE A 450 9.83 -10.32 -0.76
C ILE A 450 10.59 -9.53 0.32
N ARG A 451 11.92 -9.42 0.20
CA ARG A 451 12.78 -8.71 1.15
C ARG A 451 13.66 -7.70 0.43
N LYS A 452 13.84 -6.52 1.04
CA LYS A 452 14.67 -5.44 0.47
C LYS A 452 16.13 -5.86 0.24
N LEU A 453 16.71 -6.60 1.20
CA LEU A 453 18.08 -7.13 1.13
C LEU A 453 18.32 -8.10 -0.04
N SER A 454 17.28 -8.49 -0.77
CA SER A 454 17.39 -9.37 -1.93
C SER A 454 17.42 -8.62 -3.26
N TYR A 455 17.36 -7.29 -3.25
CA TYR A 455 17.60 -6.49 -4.46
C TYR A 455 19.06 -6.65 -4.92
N PRO A 456 19.34 -6.78 -6.23
CA PRO A 456 18.38 -6.82 -7.35
C PRO A 456 17.83 -8.22 -7.70
N ASP A 457 18.45 -9.29 -7.21
CA ASP A 457 18.28 -10.65 -7.79
C ASP A 457 17.06 -11.44 -7.30
N PHE A 458 16.53 -11.14 -6.12
CA PHE A 458 15.39 -11.81 -5.47
C PHE A 458 15.40 -13.35 -5.55
N PRO A 459 16.49 -14.06 -5.19
CA PRO A 459 16.64 -15.50 -5.43
C PRO A 459 15.63 -16.39 -4.68
N ASN A 460 14.99 -15.86 -3.63
CA ASN A 460 13.99 -16.56 -2.82
C ASN A 460 12.54 -16.19 -3.17
N MET A 461 12.33 -15.35 -4.18
CA MET A 461 10.99 -14.94 -4.61
C MET A 461 10.29 -16.10 -5.28
N LYS A 462 9.21 -16.59 -4.66
CA LYS A 462 8.44 -17.73 -5.17
C LYS A 462 7.02 -17.31 -5.56
N PRO A 463 6.56 -17.63 -6.78
CA PRO A 463 5.23 -17.28 -7.23
C PRO A 463 4.15 -18.05 -6.45
N LEU A 464 2.95 -17.48 -6.35
CA LEU A 464 1.77 -18.03 -5.69
C LEU A 464 0.57 -17.99 -6.62
N PRO A 465 -0.26 -19.05 -6.68
CA PRO A 465 -1.43 -19.10 -7.56
C PRO A 465 -2.59 -18.26 -6.98
N LYS A 466 -2.38 -16.95 -6.89
CA LYS A 466 -3.37 -15.96 -6.47
C LYS A 466 -2.99 -14.59 -7.02
N PRO A 467 -3.95 -13.70 -7.31
CA PRO A 467 -3.66 -12.38 -7.82
C PRO A 467 -2.82 -11.56 -6.81
N PRO A 468 -2.04 -10.55 -7.29
CA PRO A 468 -1.32 -9.63 -6.41
C PRO A 468 -2.26 -8.94 -5.42
N ARG A 469 -1.74 -8.61 -4.23
CA ARG A 469 -2.50 -7.82 -3.26
C ARG A 469 -2.64 -6.38 -3.75
N VAL A 470 -3.84 -5.83 -3.59
CA VAL A 470 -4.16 -4.45 -3.98
C VAL A 470 -3.57 -3.42 -3.00
N ASP A 471 -3.32 -3.82 -1.74
CA ASP A 471 -2.81 -2.91 -0.72
C ASP A 471 -1.36 -2.50 -0.99
N VAL A 472 -1.08 -1.20 -0.86
CA VAL A 472 0.22 -0.58 -1.17
C VAL A 472 1.38 -1.24 -0.41
N LYS A 473 1.16 -1.69 0.83
CA LYS A 473 2.21 -2.26 1.69
C LYS A 473 2.63 -3.67 1.27
N ASN A 474 1.70 -4.47 0.76
CA ASN A 474 1.96 -5.86 0.38
C ASN A 474 1.97 -6.08 -1.13
N ASN A 475 1.60 -5.10 -1.96
CA ASN A 475 1.65 -5.23 -3.40
C ASN A 475 3.11 -5.47 -3.87
N PRO A 476 3.40 -6.58 -4.57
CA PRO A 476 4.76 -6.95 -4.94
C PRO A 476 5.42 -5.93 -5.87
N MET A 477 4.68 -5.41 -6.86
CA MET A 477 5.18 -4.41 -7.80
C MET A 477 5.50 -3.10 -7.07
N VAL A 478 4.59 -2.61 -6.23
CA VAL A 478 4.81 -1.36 -5.49
C VAL A 478 6.05 -1.43 -4.60
N ARG A 479 6.24 -2.55 -3.90
CA ARG A 479 7.40 -2.71 -3.00
C ARG A 479 8.72 -2.73 -3.76
N ILE A 480 8.78 -3.49 -4.85
CA ILE A 480 10.02 -3.66 -5.62
C ILE A 480 10.35 -2.37 -6.38
N ILE A 481 9.36 -1.67 -6.96
CA ILE A 481 9.58 -0.36 -7.60
C ILE A 481 10.03 0.69 -6.58
N ARG A 482 9.52 0.70 -5.35
CA ARG A 482 10.03 1.58 -4.29
C ARG A 482 11.50 1.32 -3.98
N TRP A 483 11.92 0.06 -3.94
CA TRP A 483 13.32 -0.26 -3.74
C TRP A 483 14.16 0.09 -4.96
N LEU A 484 13.65 -0.10 -6.18
CA LEU A 484 14.30 0.36 -7.40
C LEU A 484 14.58 1.87 -7.32
N ILE A 485 13.56 2.67 -6.98
CA ILE A 485 13.69 4.13 -6.81
C ILE A 485 14.75 4.46 -5.75
N GLU A 486 14.75 3.75 -4.63
CA GLU A 486 15.69 4.00 -3.54
C GLU A 486 17.12 3.56 -3.84
N GLN A 487 17.32 2.39 -4.47
CA GLN A 487 18.64 1.82 -4.74
C GLN A 487 19.33 2.47 -5.93
N GLU A 488 18.56 2.94 -6.91
CA GLU A 488 19.06 3.63 -8.10
C GLU A 488 19.04 5.15 -7.95
N ASP A 489 18.77 5.65 -6.74
CA ASP A 489 18.70 7.07 -6.39
C ASP A 489 17.84 7.90 -7.38
N ILE A 490 16.68 7.37 -7.77
CA ILE A 490 15.81 8.03 -8.73
C ILE A 490 15.17 9.26 -8.06
N ARG A 491 15.41 10.44 -8.64
CA ARG A 491 14.88 11.72 -8.20
C ARG A 491 13.91 12.31 -9.21
N ASP A 492 12.99 13.14 -8.73
CA ASP A 492 12.15 14.00 -9.56
C ASP A 492 12.92 15.24 -10.05
N ALA A 493 12.26 16.08 -10.86
CA ALA A 493 12.79 17.33 -11.40
C ALA A 493 13.29 18.32 -10.33
N ASN A 494 12.85 18.18 -9.07
CA ASN A 494 13.27 19.02 -7.95
C ASN A 494 14.37 18.36 -7.11
N GLY A 495 14.92 17.23 -7.55
CA GLY A 495 15.93 16.48 -6.82
C GLY A 495 15.38 15.70 -5.61
N GLN A 496 14.06 15.55 -5.48
CA GLN A 496 13.43 14.86 -4.35
C GLN A 496 13.12 13.40 -4.70
N PRO A 497 13.12 12.48 -3.71
CA PRO A 497 12.75 11.09 -3.93
C PRO A 497 11.22 10.98 -4.14
N PRO A 498 10.74 10.38 -5.24
CA PRO A 498 9.33 10.36 -5.57
C PRO A 498 8.52 9.36 -4.71
N LEU A 499 7.31 9.75 -4.32
CA LEU A 499 6.40 8.87 -3.56
C LEU A 499 5.64 7.90 -4.48
N PHE A 500 6.12 6.67 -4.60
CA PHE A 500 5.44 5.65 -5.40
C PHE A 500 4.32 4.91 -4.63
N THR A 501 3.08 4.86 -5.13
CA THR A 501 1.95 4.15 -4.46
C THR A 501 1.23 3.12 -5.34
N GLY A 502 1.71 2.87 -6.56
CA GLY A 502 0.98 2.11 -7.58
C GLY A 502 -0.19 2.92 -8.16
N ARG A 503 -1.06 3.52 -7.34
CA ARG A 503 -2.13 4.41 -7.81
C ARG A 503 -1.62 5.56 -8.66
N ILE A 504 -0.40 6.04 -8.37
CA ILE A 504 0.25 7.14 -9.07
C ILE A 504 0.53 6.85 -10.56
N THR A 505 0.61 5.58 -10.97
CA THR A 505 0.81 5.24 -12.40
C THR A 505 -0.37 5.71 -13.26
N ARG A 506 -1.60 5.64 -12.72
CA ARG A 506 -2.80 6.13 -13.42
C ARG A 506 -2.75 7.64 -13.61
N SER A 507 -2.47 8.41 -12.56
CA SER A 507 -2.40 9.87 -12.67
C SER A 507 -1.28 10.29 -13.63
N SER A 508 -0.10 9.68 -13.50
CA SER A 508 1.03 9.87 -14.42
C SER A 508 0.67 9.61 -15.88
N ARG A 509 0.06 8.45 -16.19
CA ARG A 509 -0.30 8.10 -17.56
C ARG A 509 -1.38 9.03 -18.12
N LEU A 510 -2.41 9.32 -17.34
CA LEU A 510 -3.48 10.20 -17.79
C LEU A 510 -3.00 11.63 -18.00
N GLN A 511 -2.02 12.10 -17.21
CA GLN A 511 -1.39 13.40 -17.44
C GLN A 511 -0.57 13.42 -18.75
N GLU A 512 0.14 12.33 -19.07
CA GLU A 512 0.85 12.18 -20.34
C GLU A 512 -0.12 12.16 -21.53
N VAL A 513 -1.17 11.34 -21.48
CA VAL A 513 -2.20 11.25 -22.52
C VAL A 513 -2.87 12.62 -22.70
N ARG A 514 -3.19 13.30 -21.61
CA ARG A 514 -3.75 14.65 -21.64
C ARG A 514 -2.80 15.64 -22.32
N ALA A 515 -1.54 15.67 -21.92
CA ALA A 515 -0.57 16.62 -22.47
C ALA A 515 -0.37 16.43 -23.98
N LYS A 516 -0.44 15.18 -24.46
CA LYS A 516 -0.21 14.83 -25.87
C LYS A 516 -1.47 14.88 -26.74
N HIS A 517 -2.64 14.55 -26.18
CA HIS A 517 -3.86 14.28 -26.95
C HIS A 517 -5.10 15.01 -26.40
N GLY A 518 -4.97 15.82 -25.35
CA GLY A 518 -6.07 16.58 -24.75
C GLY A 518 -6.85 15.85 -23.66
N ILE A 519 -7.67 16.61 -22.92
CA ILE A 519 -8.41 16.13 -21.74
C ILE A 519 -9.50 15.09 -22.08
N GLU A 520 -10.11 15.21 -23.27
CA GLU A 520 -11.12 14.26 -23.75
C GLU A 520 -10.50 12.88 -24.02
N ALA A 521 -9.31 12.85 -24.63
CA ALA A 521 -8.56 11.61 -24.81
C ALA A 521 -8.25 10.97 -23.46
N ALA A 522 -7.81 11.75 -22.46
CA ALA A 522 -7.57 11.23 -21.12
C ALA A 522 -8.87 10.73 -20.44
N GLN A 523 -10.00 11.39 -20.66
CA GLN A 523 -11.31 10.94 -20.18
C GLN A 523 -11.70 9.58 -20.77
N LEU A 524 -11.60 9.44 -22.09
CA LEU A 524 -11.91 8.19 -22.81
C LEU A 524 -10.95 7.07 -22.40
N TYR A 525 -9.66 7.37 -22.30
CA TYR A 525 -8.63 6.43 -21.87
C TYR A 525 -8.90 5.88 -20.47
N ALA A 526 -9.30 6.78 -19.57
CA ALA A 526 -9.62 6.48 -18.19
C ALA A 526 -11.01 5.82 -18.00
N ASP A 527 -11.85 5.91 -19.03
CA ASP A 527 -13.27 5.56 -19.03
C ASP A 527 -14.02 6.26 -17.88
N HIS A 528 -13.96 7.59 -17.84
CA HIS A 528 -14.78 8.38 -16.92
C HIS A 528 -16.09 8.81 -17.58
N VAL A 529 -17.21 8.52 -16.92
CA VAL A 529 -18.56 8.92 -17.36
C VAL A 529 -18.72 10.45 -17.38
N ARG A 530 -18.19 11.15 -16.38
CA ARG A 530 -18.32 12.61 -16.25
C ARG A 530 -16.98 13.29 -16.50
N SER A 531 -16.99 14.27 -17.41
CA SER A 531 -15.83 15.13 -17.69
C SER A 531 -15.29 15.81 -16.43
N SER A 532 -16.17 16.21 -15.51
CA SER A 532 -15.81 16.80 -14.22
C SER A 532 -14.94 15.87 -13.35
N THR A 533 -15.09 14.56 -13.45
CA THR A 533 -14.23 13.61 -12.71
C THR A 533 -12.81 13.59 -13.29
N THR A 534 -12.69 13.66 -14.60
CA THR A 534 -11.38 13.78 -15.26
C THR A 534 -10.75 15.13 -14.94
N PHE A 535 -11.54 16.20 -15.07
CA PHE A 535 -11.07 17.56 -14.89
C PHE A 535 -10.57 17.83 -13.46
N VAL A 536 -11.33 17.42 -12.45
CA VAL A 536 -10.97 17.65 -11.03
C VAL A 536 -9.71 16.88 -10.61
N HIS A 537 -9.33 15.81 -11.30
CA HIS A 537 -8.28 14.90 -10.83
C HIS A 537 -7.06 14.82 -11.75
N TYR A 538 -7.16 15.24 -13.00
CA TYR A 538 -6.08 15.12 -13.99
C TYR A 538 -5.84 16.42 -14.75
N THR A 539 -6.42 17.51 -14.23
CA THR A 539 -6.10 18.86 -14.63
C THR A 539 -5.33 19.55 -13.49
N PRO A 540 -4.02 19.33 -13.30
CA PRO A 540 -3.22 20.44 -12.81
C PRO A 540 -3.43 21.61 -13.78
N PRO A 541 -3.56 22.85 -13.28
CA PRO A 541 -3.47 24.01 -14.13
C PRO A 541 -2.18 23.86 -14.95
N THR A 542 -2.28 23.59 -16.24
CA THR A 542 -1.11 23.70 -17.12
C THR A 542 -0.58 25.12 -17.01
N ARG A 543 0.69 25.37 -17.34
CA ARG A 543 1.16 26.75 -17.49
C ARG A 543 0.27 27.50 -18.48
N GLU A 544 -0.27 26.79 -19.47
CA GLU A 544 -1.26 27.22 -20.47
C GLU A 544 -2.70 27.29 -19.94
N GLN A 545 -3.04 26.75 -18.76
CA GLN A 545 -4.35 26.88 -18.11
C GLN A 545 -4.33 27.86 -16.93
N VAL A 546 -3.18 28.01 -16.26
CA VAL A 546 -2.88 29.23 -15.51
C VAL A 546 -2.91 30.38 -16.51
N ALA A 547 -2.21 30.24 -17.63
CA ALA A 547 -2.35 31.15 -18.75
C ALA A 547 -3.80 31.16 -19.26
N SER A 548 -4.56 30.10 -19.53
CA SER A 548 -5.95 30.27 -20.03
C SER A 548 -6.92 30.91 -19.04
N VAL A 549 -6.55 30.99 -17.76
CA VAL A 549 -7.29 31.68 -16.70
C VAL A 549 -6.69 33.08 -16.42
N ASP A 550 -5.45 33.36 -16.86
CA ASP A 550 -4.72 34.65 -16.83
C ASP A 550 -4.43 35.28 -18.24
N LEU A 551 -4.85 34.69 -19.36
CA LEU A 551 -4.50 35.09 -20.74
C LEU A 551 -5.45 36.14 -21.29
N PRO A 552 -6.71 36.24 -20.82
CA PRO A 552 -7.52 37.47 -20.93
C PRO A 552 -7.17 38.50 -19.86
N PHE A 553 -6.31 38.16 -18.89
CA PHE A 553 -5.89 39.09 -17.87
C PHE A 553 -4.96 40.10 -18.51
N GLN A 554 -5.46 41.32 -18.60
CA GLN A 554 -4.84 42.41 -19.31
C GLN A 554 -4.82 42.19 -20.83
N ALA A 555 -5.91 42.46 -21.55
CA ALA A 555 -5.87 42.70 -22.99
C ALA A 555 -6.09 44.18 -23.34
N LEU A 556 -5.32 45.18 -22.90
CA LEU A 556 -4.33 45.40 -21.85
C LEU A 556 -4.79 46.73 -21.26
N LEU A 557 -5.46 46.71 -20.12
CA LEU A 557 -5.99 47.92 -19.49
C LEU A 557 -4.86 48.66 -18.76
N MET A 558 -4.37 49.74 -19.36
CA MET A 558 -3.31 50.58 -18.81
C MET A 558 -3.89 51.82 -18.14
N ASN A 559 -3.12 52.52 -17.30
CA ASN A 559 -3.48 53.89 -16.93
C ASN A 559 -3.06 54.87 -18.05
N PRO A 560 -3.50 56.15 -18.02
CA PRO A 560 -3.10 57.13 -19.02
C PRO A 560 -1.59 57.41 -19.10
N ASP A 561 -0.83 56.98 -18.09
CA ASP A 561 0.62 57.12 -18.02
C ASP A 561 1.35 55.86 -18.53
N ASN A 562 0.67 55.00 -19.27
CA ASN A 562 1.26 53.79 -19.84
C ASN A 562 1.80 52.76 -18.84
N ARG A 563 1.21 52.69 -17.65
CA ARG A 563 1.56 51.66 -16.67
C ARG A 563 0.52 50.57 -16.62
N PHE A 564 1.00 49.34 -16.71
CA PHE A 564 0.21 48.18 -16.38
C PHE A 564 -0.13 48.18 -14.91
N LEU A 565 -1.41 48.02 -14.65
CA LEU A 565 -1.91 47.82 -13.31
C LEU A 565 -2.00 46.31 -13.06
N PRO A 566 -1.39 45.80 -11.97
CA PRO A 566 -1.65 44.46 -11.52
C PRO A 566 -3.15 44.31 -11.34
N TRP A 567 -3.73 43.20 -11.77
CA TRP A 567 -5.18 42.99 -11.69
C TRP A 567 -5.74 43.19 -10.27
N GLN A 568 -4.93 42.91 -9.23
CA GLN A 568 -5.32 43.10 -7.83
C GLN A 568 -5.53 44.58 -7.47
N SER A 569 -5.02 45.51 -8.30
CA SER A 569 -5.19 46.96 -8.15
C SER A 569 -6.37 47.53 -8.94
N LEU A 570 -7.05 46.71 -9.77
CA LEU A 570 -8.26 47.12 -10.46
C LEU A 570 -9.48 46.98 -9.53
N PRO A 571 -10.46 47.90 -9.60
CA PRO A 571 -11.68 47.79 -8.81
C PRO A 571 -12.45 46.50 -9.12
N GLU A 572 -12.98 45.88 -8.07
CA GLU A 572 -13.69 44.60 -8.19
C GLU A 572 -14.94 44.68 -9.08
N SER A 573 -15.58 45.86 -9.16
CA SER A 573 -16.74 46.11 -10.04
C SER A 573 -16.39 45.99 -11.52
N LEU A 574 -15.26 46.57 -11.95
CA LEU A 574 -14.76 46.51 -13.32
C LEU A 574 -14.41 45.07 -13.72
N LEU A 575 -13.76 44.32 -12.80
CA LEU A 575 -13.39 42.93 -13.05
C LEU A 575 -14.60 41.99 -13.16
N LYS A 576 -15.67 42.28 -12.42
CA LYS A 576 -16.91 41.48 -12.43
C LYS A 576 -17.81 41.77 -13.63
N ASN A 577 -17.87 43.03 -14.10
CA ASN A 577 -18.72 43.41 -15.23
C ASN A 577 -18.08 44.53 -16.09
N PRO A 578 -17.15 44.20 -17.00
CA PRO A 578 -16.47 45.18 -17.83
C PRO A 578 -17.40 46.03 -18.70
N LYS A 579 -18.49 45.44 -19.20
CA LYS A 579 -19.47 46.12 -20.06
C LYS A 579 -20.19 47.28 -19.36
N ALA A 580 -20.42 47.20 -18.05
CA ALA A 580 -21.03 48.31 -17.30
C ALA A 580 -20.10 49.52 -17.16
N HIS A 581 -18.81 49.34 -17.43
CA HIS A 581 -17.78 50.36 -17.36
C HIS A 581 -17.31 50.81 -18.75
N GLU A 582 -17.93 50.30 -19.81
CA GLU A 582 -17.61 50.59 -21.20
C GLU A 582 -18.08 51.99 -21.59
N LEU A 583 -17.22 52.77 -22.24
CA LEU A 583 -17.47 54.17 -22.58
C LEU A 583 -18.04 54.39 -23.99
N ASP A 584 -18.26 53.31 -24.76
CA ASP A 584 -18.61 53.30 -26.19
C ASP A 584 -20.03 53.82 -26.48
N MET A 585 -20.28 55.07 -26.14
CA MET A 585 -21.54 55.76 -26.33
C MET A 585 -21.33 56.98 -27.23
N GLU A 586 -22.18 57.12 -28.25
CA GLU A 586 -22.18 58.30 -29.10
C GLU A 586 -22.74 59.50 -28.30
N ILE A 587 -21.93 60.54 -28.14
CA ILE A 587 -22.38 61.78 -27.52
C ILE A 587 -22.54 62.81 -28.62
N THR A 588 -23.78 63.02 -29.07
CA THR A 588 -24.08 64.04 -30.07
C THR A 588 -23.92 65.43 -29.45
N PRO A 589 -23.25 66.40 -30.10
CA PRO A 589 -22.68 66.36 -31.45
C PRO A 589 -21.16 66.12 -31.48
N ARG A 590 -20.55 65.60 -30.40
CA ARG A 590 -19.09 65.61 -30.19
C ARG A 590 -18.57 64.23 -29.75
N LEU A 591 -18.25 63.44 -30.78
CA LEU A 591 -17.35 62.27 -30.82
C LEU A 591 -17.67 61.09 -29.88
N VAL A 592 -17.26 59.91 -30.32
CA VAL A 592 -17.43 58.66 -29.59
C VAL A 592 -16.15 58.40 -28.79
N VAL A 593 -16.27 58.20 -27.48
CA VAL A 593 -15.14 57.82 -26.63
C VAL A 593 -15.13 56.30 -26.53
N TYR A 594 -13.99 55.67 -26.82
CA TYR A 594 -13.87 54.23 -26.76
C TYR A 594 -13.06 53.80 -25.53
N GLY A 595 -13.41 52.69 -24.89
CA GLY A 595 -12.61 52.12 -23.79
C GLY A 595 -13.40 51.88 -22.52
N HIS A 596 -12.71 51.94 -21.36
CA HIS A 596 -13.30 51.60 -20.07
C HIS A 596 -12.98 52.65 -18.99
N CYS A 597 -13.88 52.82 -18.03
CA CYS A 597 -13.68 53.67 -16.86
C CYS A 597 -13.61 52.84 -15.58
N SER A 598 -12.55 52.97 -14.79
CA SER A 598 -12.43 52.25 -13.52
C SER A 598 -13.23 52.89 -12.38
N LEU A 599 -13.89 54.03 -12.58
CA LEU A 599 -14.83 54.57 -11.59
C LEU A 599 -16.08 53.69 -11.54
N ASP A 600 -16.63 53.46 -10.35
CA ASP A 600 -17.89 52.72 -10.20
C ASP A 600 -19.02 53.49 -10.92
N PRO A 601 -19.81 52.88 -11.83
CA PRO A 601 -20.88 53.52 -12.58
C PRO A 601 -21.96 54.18 -11.71
N LYS A 602 -22.06 53.78 -10.43
CA LYS A 602 -22.99 54.39 -9.46
C LYS A 602 -22.46 55.68 -8.85
N THR A 603 -21.18 55.99 -9.03
CA THR A 603 -20.54 57.20 -8.53
C THR A 603 -20.63 58.30 -9.59
N PRO A 604 -21.13 59.51 -9.27
CA PRO A 604 -21.19 60.61 -10.23
C PRO A 604 -19.80 60.98 -10.74
N CYS A 605 -19.64 61.15 -12.06
CA CYS A 605 -18.38 61.58 -12.65
C CYS A 605 -18.11 63.06 -12.31
N PRO A 606 -16.95 63.41 -11.71
CA PRO A 606 -16.66 64.79 -11.33
C PRO A 606 -16.41 65.70 -12.54
N TYR A 607 -16.12 65.13 -13.72
CA TYR A 607 -15.76 65.91 -14.90
C TYR A 607 -16.95 66.27 -15.80
N ASN A 608 -18.08 65.53 -15.73
CA ASN A 608 -19.37 65.70 -16.42
C ASN A 608 -19.40 66.21 -17.90
N LEU A 609 -18.25 66.40 -18.53
CA LEU A 609 -18.01 66.92 -19.88
C LEU A 609 -16.78 66.17 -20.44
N TYR A 610 -16.99 65.45 -21.53
CA TYR A 610 -16.24 64.22 -21.86
C TYR A 610 -14.97 64.31 -22.76
N PRO A 611 -14.44 65.45 -23.25
CA PRO A 611 -13.18 65.41 -24.00
C PRO A 611 -11.96 65.08 -23.11
N LYS A 612 -12.13 65.09 -21.77
CA LYS A 612 -11.05 64.84 -20.80
C LYS A 612 -10.81 63.37 -20.49
N CYS A 613 -11.64 62.46 -21.00
CA CYS A 613 -11.59 61.04 -20.63
C CYS A 613 -10.26 60.38 -21.00
N TYR A 614 -9.72 60.60 -22.20
CA TYR A 614 -8.45 59.96 -22.59
C TYR A 614 -7.24 60.39 -21.75
N GLY A 615 -7.34 61.51 -21.01
CA GLY A 615 -6.33 61.97 -20.04
C GLY A 615 -6.71 61.75 -18.56
N CYS A 616 -7.85 61.12 -18.28
CA CYS A 616 -8.36 60.93 -16.92
C CYS A 616 -7.68 59.73 -16.24
N SER A 617 -7.24 59.87 -14.98
CA SER A 617 -6.56 58.80 -14.22
C SER A 617 -7.40 57.54 -14.02
N SER A 618 -8.72 57.58 -14.23
CA SER A 618 -9.63 56.44 -14.19
C SER A 618 -9.86 55.78 -15.55
N PHE A 619 -9.38 56.36 -16.65
CA PHE A 619 -9.54 55.79 -17.99
C PHE A 619 -8.60 54.62 -18.24
N ARG A 620 -9.09 53.59 -18.91
CA ARG A 620 -8.37 52.35 -19.21
C ARG A 620 -8.55 51.96 -20.69
N PRO A 621 -7.55 52.19 -21.56
CA PRO A 621 -7.61 51.76 -22.96
C PRO A 621 -7.37 50.25 -23.07
N SER A 622 -7.96 49.58 -24.07
CA SER A 622 -7.76 48.14 -24.33
C SER A 622 -7.20 47.89 -25.73
N THR A 623 -6.42 46.82 -25.92
CA THR A 623 -5.88 46.47 -27.24
C THR A 623 -6.98 46.03 -28.20
N GLU A 624 -8.11 45.55 -27.68
CA GLU A 624 -9.28 45.18 -28.48
C GLU A 624 -9.87 46.35 -29.29
N LYS A 625 -9.76 47.58 -28.78
CA LYS A 625 -10.34 48.79 -29.40
C LYS A 625 -9.32 49.59 -30.21
N LEU A 626 -8.13 49.04 -30.40
CA LEU A 626 -7.02 49.69 -31.07
C LEU A 626 -7.36 50.28 -32.46
N PRO A 627 -8.07 49.57 -33.36
CA PRO A 627 -8.45 50.14 -34.66
C PRO A 627 -9.36 51.38 -34.53
N LEU A 628 -10.20 51.43 -33.49
CA LEU A 628 -11.10 52.55 -33.22
C LEU A 628 -10.31 53.75 -32.68
N TYR A 629 -9.33 53.52 -31.80
CA TYR A 629 -8.44 54.56 -31.32
C TYR A 629 -7.63 55.20 -32.44
N GLN A 630 -7.06 54.38 -33.33
CA GLN A 630 -6.31 54.90 -34.49
C GLN A 630 -7.19 55.75 -35.39
N ARG A 631 -8.42 55.29 -35.68
CA ARG A 631 -9.38 56.06 -36.48
C ARG A 631 -9.75 57.38 -35.80
N GLN A 632 -10.03 57.36 -34.49
CA GLN A 632 -10.36 58.54 -33.72
C GLN A 632 -9.21 59.55 -33.72
N TYR A 633 -7.99 59.07 -33.47
CA TYR A 633 -6.78 59.88 -33.46
C TYR A 633 -6.57 60.59 -34.81
N SER A 634 -6.68 59.87 -35.93
CA SER A 634 -6.61 60.47 -37.26
C SER A 634 -7.73 61.48 -37.53
N ALA A 635 -8.95 61.22 -37.03
CA ALA A 635 -10.07 62.15 -37.17
C ALA A 635 -9.83 63.46 -36.39
N GLU A 636 -9.29 63.39 -35.17
CA GLU A 636 -8.92 64.59 -34.40
C GLU A 636 -7.81 65.39 -35.07
N GLN A 637 -6.81 64.73 -35.66
CA GLN A 637 -5.75 65.42 -36.41
C GLN A 637 -6.32 66.23 -37.58
N GLN A 638 -7.25 65.64 -38.34
CA GLN A 638 -7.94 66.34 -39.42
C GLN A 638 -8.83 67.48 -38.91
N ARG A 639 -9.53 67.28 -37.78
CA ARG A 639 -10.36 68.31 -37.14
C ARG A 639 -9.51 69.49 -36.68
N MET A 640 -8.37 69.22 -36.05
CA MET A 640 -7.40 70.24 -35.61
C MET A 640 -6.92 71.09 -36.79
N GLN A 641 -6.48 70.47 -37.89
CA GLN A 641 -6.02 71.18 -39.09
C GLN A 641 -7.12 72.05 -39.72
N LYS A 642 -8.34 71.53 -39.84
CA LYS A 642 -9.49 72.29 -40.39
C LYS A 642 -9.86 73.47 -39.50
N ALA A 643 -9.90 73.27 -38.18
CA ALA A 643 -10.21 74.33 -37.21
C ALA A 643 -9.16 75.45 -37.27
N GLN A 644 -7.88 75.11 -37.40
CA GLN A 644 -6.79 76.07 -37.58
C GLN A 644 -6.96 76.90 -38.87
N ALA A 645 -7.31 76.25 -39.99
CA ALA A 645 -7.47 76.90 -41.28
C ALA A 645 -8.64 77.92 -41.33
N ILE A 646 -9.70 77.69 -40.54
CA ILE A 646 -10.87 78.58 -40.47
C ILE A 646 -10.87 79.51 -39.24
N GLY A 647 -9.81 79.48 -38.43
CA GLY A 647 -9.66 80.35 -37.25
C GLY A 647 -10.54 79.97 -36.04
N ALA A 648 -10.99 78.72 -35.93
CA ALA A 648 -11.83 78.25 -34.84
C ALA A 648 -11.00 77.76 -33.64
N GLU A 649 -10.46 78.70 -32.86
CA GLU A 649 -9.47 78.48 -31.78
C GLU A 649 -9.91 77.45 -30.73
N LEU A 650 -11.16 77.50 -30.26
CA LEU A 650 -11.67 76.55 -29.26
C LEU A 650 -11.68 75.10 -29.78
N ALA A 651 -12.08 74.89 -31.03
CA ALA A 651 -12.14 73.56 -31.63
C ALA A 651 -10.73 73.01 -31.90
N TYR A 652 -9.78 73.90 -32.18
CA TYR A 652 -8.36 73.57 -32.33
C TYR A 652 -7.77 73.07 -31.01
N GLU A 653 -7.93 73.84 -29.92
CA GLU A 653 -7.38 73.47 -28.60
C GLU A 653 -8.04 72.20 -28.01
N GLU A 654 -9.34 71.98 -28.23
CA GLU A 654 -10.01 70.73 -27.85
C GLU A 654 -9.42 69.50 -28.56
N ALA A 655 -9.23 69.58 -29.88
CA ALA A 655 -8.69 68.49 -30.68
C ALA A 655 -7.22 68.21 -30.31
N LYS A 656 -6.41 69.27 -30.15
CA LYS A 656 -5.01 69.19 -29.73
C LYS A 656 -4.85 68.52 -28.37
N THR A 657 -5.63 68.93 -27.37
CA THR A 657 -5.57 68.34 -26.02
C THR A 657 -5.91 66.84 -26.04
N THR A 658 -6.84 66.43 -26.89
CA THR A 658 -7.26 65.03 -27.04
C THR A 658 -6.13 64.20 -27.65
N ILE A 659 -5.48 64.71 -28.70
CA ILE A 659 -4.31 64.09 -29.35
C ILE A 659 -3.18 63.90 -28.35
N GLU A 660 -2.81 64.97 -27.62
CA GLU A 660 -1.72 64.93 -26.63
C GLU A 660 -2.00 63.93 -25.50
N ALA A 661 -3.26 63.75 -25.10
CA ALA A 661 -3.64 62.75 -24.11
C ALA A 661 -3.51 61.31 -24.66
N MET A 662 -3.90 61.08 -25.92
CA MET A 662 -3.78 59.77 -26.57
C MET A 662 -2.33 59.41 -26.87
N ASP A 663 -1.46 60.37 -27.20
CA ASP A 663 -0.03 60.15 -27.46
C ASP A 663 0.68 59.52 -26.26
N LYS A 664 0.22 59.81 -25.05
CA LYS A 664 0.78 59.24 -23.82
C LYS A 664 0.62 57.74 -23.74
N TRP A 665 -0.35 57.14 -24.45
CA TRP A 665 -0.61 55.71 -24.34
C TRP A 665 -0.80 54.90 -25.62
N LEU A 666 -1.18 55.53 -26.72
CA LEU A 666 -1.54 54.82 -27.95
C LEU A 666 -0.37 54.04 -28.58
N ASN A 667 0.83 54.61 -28.57
CA ASN A 667 2.03 53.98 -29.17
C ASN A 667 2.45 52.70 -28.43
N GLU A 668 2.32 52.69 -27.10
CA GLU A 668 2.65 51.52 -26.30
C GLU A 668 1.58 50.44 -26.46
N LEU A 669 0.31 50.84 -26.48
CA LEU A 669 -0.81 49.93 -26.78
C LEU A 669 -0.66 49.28 -28.17
N LEU A 670 -0.16 50.02 -29.16
CA LEU A 670 0.19 49.51 -30.49
C LEU A 670 1.31 48.48 -30.44
N ARG A 671 2.39 48.76 -29.69
CA ARG A 671 3.51 47.82 -29.51
C ARG A 671 3.00 46.49 -28.94
N LEU A 672 2.19 46.57 -27.90
CA LEU A 672 1.68 45.43 -27.14
C LEU A 672 0.65 44.58 -27.89
N ALA A 673 -0.12 45.18 -28.79
CA ALA A 673 -1.07 44.43 -29.62
C ALA A 673 -0.36 43.60 -30.72
N ASN A 674 0.91 43.88 -30.98
CA ASN A 674 1.74 43.22 -32.01
C ASN A 674 2.77 42.24 -31.42
N GLU A 675 2.86 42.12 -30.10
CA GLU A 675 3.69 41.15 -29.34
C GLU A 675 2.85 39.93 -28.94
#